data_AF-A0A1F9YDC2-F1
#
_entry.id   AF-A0A1F9YDC2-F1
#
_cell.length_a   1.000
_cell.length_b   1.000
_cell.length_c   1.000
_cell.angle_alpha   90.00
_cell.angle_beta   90.00
_cell.angle_gamma   90.00
#
_symmetry.space_group_name_H-M   'P 1'
#
loop_
_entity.id
_entity.type
_entity.pdbx_description
1 polymer ?
#
loop_
_entity_poly.entity_id
_entity_poly.type
_entity_poly.pdbx_seq_one_letter_code
_entity_poly.pdbx_strand_id
1 'polypeptide(L)'
;MKTYLQPDNDPETERLLSLLKGMTPPDKSDNEWLTLENRLMSDLARLPRKTLPLNPKQLLTFFVRPFPKPVMILSLLLLIGATVFLSIRNREQETLNHARIFALQGDVEYSVQASSAVDHPKWNSALLRQPISKGLSFRLPKQGDLAVCLDSSTGWRLLENSHLSIVRSDQKQIELYLGKGTIFCKVAKRKPGERFIVTTPNAICEVVGTRFKVEATEVEGKPYTLLTVIEGVVAMRRLSDKGPGLMVAAHTMAAIQGDRPFTSPSIDSASLQREMALLEAMPNPAAEKRTSGFLQISSEPVGATVMINGKPSGHTPFSIEKSAGEQTLSVTSPGYTGWHRTLQLTKNSTLNEHVVLQKITFLKLLKNMNTPTPLPLLEELYAENTDPTQFTSDQPGNASLLCREYQVGLDKIQIGNYSVALSTFETLRQKGLRLPADRIQLLEQIARCYRGLNDYSSCLATLSEIFNLTENPVKKDNLLWEMASLRAFYLSDYAAVEKDLNDYISLFPQGLWIQEARLRLAEIRYLLRKPMEAAEAYESYLAGAPEGTASEKAMYNLAFLLSHDLNNCEEAIRWYGRQMADYPGGLFLEDAIFWRADCLERLDRRADATREYQHYLSAYPNGRWKNATMERLENIGISRR
;
A
#
# COMPACT_ATOMS: atom_id res chain seq x y z
N MET A 1 -43.17 -6.94 5.31
CA MET A 1 -43.44 -6.08 6.49
C MET A 1 -44.17 -4.84 5.99
N LYS A 2 -45.24 -4.46 6.68
CA LYS A 2 -46.43 -3.74 6.18
C LYS A 2 -46.25 -2.25 5.82
N THR A 3 -46.88 -1.86 4.71
CA THR A 3 -47.55 -0.58 4.32
C THR A 3 -46.83 0.76 4.49
N TYR A 4 -46.65 1.49 3.38
CA TYR A 4 -47.34 2.77 3.09
C TYR A 4 -47.03 3.22 1.65
N LEU A 5 -47.94 4.03 1.09
CA LEU A 5 -47.94 4.70 -0.23
C LEU A 5 -48.73 3.96 -1.34
N GLN A 6 -50.04 4.16 -1.32
CA GLN A 6 -50.80 4.31 -2.56
C GLN A 6 -50.32 5.60 -3.26
N PRO A 7 -50.03 5.58 -4.57
CA PRO A 7 -49.81 6.81 -5.32
C PRO A 7 -51.15 7.53 -5.54
N ASP A 8 -51.16 8.84 -5.32
CA ASP A 8 -52.27 9.70 -5.67
C ASP A 8 -52.58 9.55 -7.17
N ASN A 9 -53.84 9.22 -7.48
CA ASN A 9 -54.41 9.20 -8.82
C ASN A 9 -54.53 10.64 -9.34
N ASP A 10 -53.42 11.27 -9.70
CA ASP A 10 -53.43 12.51 -10.46
C ASP A 10 -53.70 12.19 -11.96
N PRO A 11 -54.85 12.63 -12.51
CA PRO A 11 -55.25 12.30 -13.88
C PRO A 11 -54.30 12.83 -14.94
N GLU A 12 -53.58 13.93 -14.66
CA GLU A 12 -52.58 14.47 -15.58
C GLU A 12 -51.34 13.57 -15.65
N THR A 13 -50.92 13.01 -14.51
CA THR A 13 -49.78 12.11 -14.43
C THR A 13 -50.05 10.77 -15.14
N GLU A 14 -51.25 10.17 -15.01
CA GLU A 14 -51.61 8.98 -15.80
C GLU A 14 -51.74 9.27 -17.30
N ARG A 15 -52.25 10.45 -17.67
CA ARG A 15 -52.34 10.89 -19.07
C ARG A 15 -50.96 11.13 -19.69
N LEU A 16 -50.01 11.69 -18.95
CA LEU A 16 -48.62 11.85 -19.39
C LEU A 16 -47.89 10.50 -19.52
N LEU A 17 -48.07 9.59 -18.56
CA LEU A 17 -47.49 8.25 -18.61
C LEU A 17 -48.03 7.40 -19.76
N SER A 18 -49.31 7.52 -20.09
CA SER A 18 -49.91 6.84 -21.25
C SER A 18 -49.44 7.42 -22.59
N LEU A 19 -49.27 8.74 -22.69
CA LEU A 19 -48.68 9.38 -23.87
C LEU A 19 -47.21 9.00 -24.07
N LEU A 20 -46.42 8.93 -23.00
CA LEU A 20 -45.01 8.54 -23.05
C LEU A 20 -44.80 7.06 -23.38
N LYS A 21 -45.68 6.17 -22.91
CA LYS A 21 -45.62 4.74 -23.25
C LYS A 21 -45.90 4.45 -24.72
N GLY A 22 -46.58 5.35 -25.43
CA GLY A 22 -46.89 5.23 -26.86
C GLY A 22 -45.88 5.91 -27.80
N MET A 23 -44.91 6.66 -27.28
CA MET A 23 -43.90 7.34 -28.10
C MET A 23 -42.68 6.45 -28.28
N THR A 24 -42.57 5.81 -29.44
CA THR A 24 -41.27 5.32 -29.91
C THR A 24 -40.42 6.52 -30.34
N PRO A 25 -39.14 6.61 -29.93
CA PRO A 25 -38.25 7.63 -30.44
C PRO A 25 -38.21 7.51 -31.98
N PRO A 26 -38.28 8.61 -32.74
CA PRO A 26 -38.18 8.52 -34.19
C PRO A 26 -36.79 7.97 -34.55
N ASP A 27 -36.75 7.01 -35.47
CA ASP A 27 -35.51 6.50 -36.05
C ASP A 27 -34.83 7.62 -36.85
N LYS A 28 -33.98 8.38 -36.15
CA LYS A 28 -33.12 9.39 -36.72
C LYS A 28 -31.73 8.79 -36.91
N SER A 29 -31.11 9.09 -38.05
CA SER A 29 -29.71 8.78 -38.29
C SER A 29 -28.81 9.56 -37.33
N ASP A 30 -27.59 9.06 -37.09
CA ASP A 30 -26.60 9.72 -36.22
C ASP A 30 -26.37 11.19 -36.59
N ASN A 31 -26.47 11.52 -37.88
CA ASN A 31 -26.28 12.88 -38.38
C ASN A 31 -27.45 13.81 -38.00
N GLU A 32 -28.68 13.29 -37.95
CA GLU A 32 -29.86 14.04 -37.51
C GLU A 32 -29.89 14.23 -35.99
N TRP A 33 -29.34 13.28 -35.24
CA TRP A 33 -29.10 13.43 -33.79
C TRP A 33 -28.07 14.51 -33.50
N LEU A 34 -26.93 14.50 -34.22
CA LEU A 34 -25.91 15.53 -34.09
C LEU A 34 -26.45 16.93 -34.43
N THR A 35 -27.32 17.01 -35.44
CA THR A 35 -27.94 18.27 -35.86
C THR A 35 -28.90 18.80 -34.78
N LEU A 36 -29.66 17.92 -34.14
CA LEU A 36 -30.55 18.29 -33.02
C LEU A 36 -29.77 18.76 -31.80
N GLU A 37 -28.70 18.04 -31.44
CA GLU A 37 -27.83 18.37 -30.31
C GLU A 37 -27.16 19.73 -30.50
N ASN A 38 -26.58 19.99 -31.67
CA ASN A 38 -25.94 21.27 -31.98
C ASN A 38 -26.94 22.44 -31.93
N ARG A 39 -28.18 22.22 -32.37
CA ARG A 39 -29.25 23.23 -32.31
C ARG A 39 -29.61 23.58 -30.87
N LEU A 40 -29.84 22.56 -30.03
CA LEU A 40 -30.14 22.72 -28.60
C LEU A 40 -29.05 23.49 -27.86
N MET A 41 -27.78 23.15 -28.12
CA MET A 41 -26.63 23.82 -27.51
C MET A 41 -26.50 25.28 -27.97
N SER A 42 -26.84 25.57 -29.24
CA SER A 42 -26.86 26.94 -29.75
C SER A 42 -27.98 27.78 -29.12
N ASP A 43 -29.14 27.18 -28.85
CA ASP A 43 -30.28 27.87 -28.25
C ASP A 43 -30.03 28.15 -26.76
N LEU A 44 -29.40 27.20 -26.05
CA LEU A 44 -28.94 27.38 -24.66
C LEU A 44 -27.89 28.49 -24.53
N ALA A 45 -26.98 28.62 -25.51
CA ALA A 45 -25.95 29.66 -25.52
C ALA A 45 -26.52 31.07 -25.75
N ARG A 46 -27.72 31.18 -26.34
CA ARG A 46 -28.39 32.46 -26.64
C ARG A 46 -29.25 32.99 -25.50
N LEU A 47 -29.40 32.26 -24.40
CA LEU A 47 -30.14 32.72 -23.23
C LEU A 47 -29.37 33.83 -22.49
N PRO A 48 -29.95 35.03 -22.29
CA PRO A 48 -29.22 36.15 -21.68
C PRO A 48 -28.97 35.89 -20.18
N ARG A 49 -27.69 35.93 -19.79
CA ARG A 49 -27.28 35.85 -18.37
C ARG A 49 -27.52 37.20 -17.68
N LYS A 50 -28.65 37.35 -16.98
CA LYS A 50 -28.85 38.46 -16.04
C LYS A 50 -28.13 38.18 -14.72
N THR A 51 -27.15 39.00 -14.37
CA THR A 51 -26.54 39.03 -13.04
C THR A 51 -27.49 39.74 -12.07
N LEU A 52 -28.02 39.01 -11.07
CA LEU A 52 -28.74 39.63 -9.95
C LEU A 52 -27.73 40.10 -8.88
N PRO A 53 -27.84 41.35 -8.37
CA PRO A 53 -27.02 41.81 -7.25
C PRO A 53 -27.62 41.28 -5.94
N LEU A 54 -26.87 40.48 -5.19
CA LEU A 54 -27.28 39.99 -3.87
C LEU A 54 -26.74 40.91 -2.77
N ASN A 55 -27.66 41.48 -1.98
CA ASN A 55 -27.38 42.38 -0.86
C ASN A 55 -27.22 41.57 0.45
N PRO A 56 -26.12 41.72 1.23
CA PRO A 56 -25.79 40.82 2.35
C PRO A 56 -26.83 40.74 3.48
N LYS A 57 -27.69 41.76 3.62
CA LYS A 57 -28.68 41.82 4.70
C LYS A 57 -29.94 40.96 4.48
N GLN A 58 -30.13 40.37 3.29
CA GLN A 58 -31.27 39.47 3.02
C GLN A 58 -30.95 37.97 3.23
N LEU A 59 -29.67 37.61 3.39
CA LEU A 59 -29.27 36.22 3.62
C LEU A 59 -29.57 35.73 5.05
N LEU A 60 -29.71 36.64 6.02
CA LEU A 60 -29.94 36.31 7.43
C LEU A 60 -31.42 36.13 7.82
N THR A 61 -32.38 36.39 6.94
CA THR A 61 -33.81 36.12 7.19
C THR A 61 -34.28 34.78 6.60
N PHE A 62 -33.41 34.04 5.89
CA PHE A 62 -33.77 32.79 5.23
C PHE A 62 -33.77 31.54 6.13
N PHE A 63 -33.23 31.63 7.36
CA PHE A 63 -33.03 30.46 8.22
C PHE A 63 -34.16 30.15 9.22
N VAL A 64 -35.32 30.83 9.16
CA VAL A 64 -36.40 30.64 10.16
C VAL A 64 -37.79 30.38 9.55
N ARG A 65 -37.89 29.76 8.37
CA ARG A 65 -39.18 29.20 7.90
C ARG A 65 -39.02 27.78 7.35
N PRO A 66 -39.98 26.88 7.58
CA PRO A 66 -39.93 25.53 7.04
C PRO A 66 -40.00 25.61 5.51
N PHE A 67 -38.97 25.09 4.84
CA PHE A 67 -38.92 25.09 3.38
C PHE A 67 -40.10 24.29 2.80
N PRO A 68 -40.76 24.79 1.74
CA PRO A 68 -41.75 24.00 1.05
C PRO A 68 -41.09 22.74 0.46
N LYS A 69 -41.72 21.57 0.68
CA LYS A 69 -41.27 20.24 0.21
C LYS A 69 -40.61 20.20 -1.19
N PRO A 70 -41.12 20.90 -2.23
CA PRO A 70 -40.47 20.88 -3.55
C PRO A 70 -39.04 21.44 -3.56
N VAL A 71 -38.72 22.44 -2.74
CA VAL A 71 -37.35 23.00 -2.68
C VAL A 71 -36.39 22.01 -2.06
N MET A 72 -36.85 21.30 -1.02
CA MET A 72 -36.06 20.28 -0.34
C MET A 72 -35.74 19.09 -1.26
N ILE A 73 -36.72 18.65 -2.06
CA ILE A 73 -36.55 17.62 -3.08
C ILE A 73 -35.59 18.08 -4.18
N LEU A 74 -35.69 19.32 -4.64
CA LEU A 74 -34.80 19.88 -5.65
C LEU A 74 -33.35 19.97 -5.16
N SER A 75 -33.12 20.39 -3.91
CA SER A 75 -31.79 20.40 -3.30
C SER A 75 -31.24 18.98 -3.09
N LEU A 76 -32.09 18.00 -2.75
CA LEU A 76 -31.67 16.60 -2.64
C LEU A 76 -31.30 16.04 -4.02
N LEU A 77 -32.06 16.33 -5.07
CA LEU A 77 -31.76 15.94 -6.45
C LEU A 77 -30.49 16.61 -6.97
N LEU A 78 -30.24 17.87 -6.62
CA LEU A 78 -28.98 18.56 -6.92
C LEU A 78 -27.79 17.94 -6.19
N LEU A 79 -27.98 17.53 -4.93
CA LEU A 79 -26.94 16.85 -4.15
C LEU A 79 -26.63 15.45 -4.73
N ILE A 80 -27.67 14.70 -5.11
CA ILE A 80 -27.53 13.40 -5.78
C ILE A 80 -26.90 13.59 -7.17
N GLY A 81 -27.33 14.60 -7.94
CA GLY A 81 -26.74 14.93 -9.23
C GLY A 81 -25.28 15.35 -9.13
N ALA A 82 -24.91 16.16 -8.14
CA ALA A 82 -23.53 16.57 -7.88
C ALA A 82 -22.66 15.41 -7.41
N THR A 83 -23.17 14.52 -6.57
CA THR A 83 -22.44 13.32 -6.13
C THR A 83 -22.29 12.30 -7.25
N VAL A 84 -23.30 12.12 -8.12
CA VAL A 84 -23.20 11.31 -9.33
C VAL A 84 -22.24 11.96 -10.34
N PHE A 85 -22.28 13.27 -10.53
CA PHE A 85 -21.36 14.00 -11.41
C PHE A 85 -19.90 13.95 -10.90
N LEU A 86 -19.68 14.08 -9.59
CA LEU A 86 -18.36 13.89 -8.97
C LEU A 86 -17.91 12.44 -9.04
N SER A 87 -18.82 11.47 -8.92
CA SER A 87 -18.54 10.03 -9.06
C SER A 87 -18.21 9.64 -10.51
N ILE A 88 -18.87 10.26 -11.50
CA ILE A 88 -18.58 10.08 -12.92
C ILE A 88 -17.26 10.79 -13.28
N ARG A 89 -17.03 12.01 -12.79
CA ARG A 89 -15.79 12.77 -13.04
C ARG A 89 -14.56 12.10 -12.39
N ASN A 90 -14.71 11.51 -11.20
CA ASN A 90 -13.63 10.73 -10.56
C ASN A 90 -13.47 9.31 -11.15
N ARG A 91 -14.38 8.84 -12.01
CA ARG A 91 -14.22 7.58 -12.75
C ARG A 91 -13.40 7.71 -14.04
N GLU A 92 -13.12 8.92 -14.51
CA GLU A 92 -12.40 9.13 -15.79
C GLU A 92 -10.87 9.29 -15.66
N GLN A 93 -10.28 8.99 -14.50
CA GLN A 93 -8.83 8.87 -14.37
C GLN A 93 -8.43 7.43 -14.06
N GLU A 94 -8.81 6.50 -14.92
CA GLU A 94 -8.50 5.10 -14.66
C GLU A 94 -7.02 4.73 -14.87
N THR A 95 -6.15 5.47 -15.57
CA THR A 95 -4.79 4.98 -15.96
C THR A 95 -4.81 3.57 -16.62
N LEU A 96 -3.81 3.20 -17.42
CA LEU A 96 -3.76 1.85 -18.01
C LEU A 96 -3.29 0.82 -16.95
N ASN A 97 -4.09 0.58 -15.92
CA ASN A 97 -3.74 -0.30 -14.79
C ASN A 97 -3.69 -1.81 -15.15
N HIS A 98 -3.83 -2.18 -16.43
CA HIS A 98 -3.99 -3.56 -16.91
C HIS A 98 -2.90 -4.02 -17.89
N ALA A 99 -2.04 -3.11 -18.34
CA ALA A 99 -1.03 -3.35 -19.36
C ALA A 99 0.18 -4.12 -18.79
N ARG A 100 0.32 -5.41 -19.12
CA ARG A 100 1.35 -6.30 -18.55
C ARG A 100 1.93 -7.27 -19.58
N ILE A 101 3.06 -7.87 -19.25
CA ILE A 101 3.67 -8.96 -20.04
C ILE A 101 3.00 -10.26 -19.61
N PHE A 102 2.36 -10.98 -20.54
CA PHE A 102 1.51 -12.14 -20.24
C PHE A 102 2.19 -13.48 -20.47
N ALA A 103 3.09 -13.56 -21.44
CA ALA A 103 3.91 -14.74 -21.64
C ALA A 103 5.28 -14.37 -22.21
N LEU A 104 6.29 -15.12 -21.79
CA LEU A 104 7.67 -14.97 -22.23
C LEU A 104 8.23 -16.38 -22.48
N GLN A 105 8.77 -16.59 -23.68
CA GLN A 105 9.43 -17.82 -24.07
C GLN A 105 10.80 -17.49 -24.67
N GLY A 106 11.86 -18.15 -24.20
CA GLY A 106 13.23 -17.90 -24.64
C GLY A 106 13.90 -16.70 -23.96
N ASP A 107 15.09 -16.33 -24.46
CA ASP A 107 15.88 -15.24 -23.92
C ASP A 107 15.29 -13.88 -24.33
N VAL A 108 14.96 -13.05 -23.34
CA VAL A 108 14.47 -11.68 -23.54
C VAL A 108 15.30 -10.73 -22.70
N GLU A 109 15.93 -9.78 -23.38
CA GLU A 109 16.66 -8.67 -22.77
C GLU A 109 15.73 -7.46 -22.63
N TYR A 110 15.79 -6.73 -21.52
CA TYR A 110 15.00 -5.51 -21.34
C TYR A 110 15.75 -4.44 -20.57
N SER A 111 15.39 -3.17 -20.78
CA SER A 111 15.93 -2.04 -20.01
C SER A 111 14.84 -1.01 -19.70
N VAL A 112 14.98 -0.38 -18.52
CA VAL A 112 14.12 0.71 -18.04
C VAL A 112 14.98 1.96 -17.93
N GLN A 113 15.30 2.59 -19.06
CA GLN A 113 15.84 3.96 -19.09
C GLN A 113 15.90 4.48 -20.53
N ALA A 114 15.28 5.64 -20.75
CA ALA A 114 15.65 6.51 -21.86
C ALA A 114 16.70 7.51 -21.34
N SER A 115 17.86 7.54 -21.99
CA SER A 115 18.98 8.49 -21.87
C SER A 115 20.23 8.02 -21.09
N SER A 116 21.29 7.86 -21.89
CA SER A 116 22.72 8.15 -21.61
C SER A 116 23.44 7.43 -20.46
N ALA A 117 24.30 6.49 -20.87
CA ALA A 117 25.60 6.13 -20.28
C ALA A 117 25.63 5.70 -18.81
N VAL A 118 25.41 4.40 -18.56
CA VAL A 118 26.09 3.62 -17.49
C VAL A 118 26.23 2.16 -17.98
N ASP A 119 27.40 1.58 -17.70
CA ASP A 119 27.82 0.22 -18.06
C ASP A 119 26.81 -0.89 -17.73
N HIS A 120 26.61 -1.77 -18.72
CA HIS A 120 26.02 -3.12 -18.69
C HIS A 120 24.81 -3.37 -17.75
N PRO A 121 23.56 -3.41 -18.28
CA PRO A 121 22.41 -3.81 -17.48
C PRO A 121 22.51 -5.28 -17.03
N LYS A 122 22.46 -5.50 -15.71
CA LYS A 122 22.39 -6.83 -15.08
C LYS A 122 21.00 -7.47 -15.32
N TRP A 123 21.04 -8.73 -15.75
CA TRP A 123 19.91 -9.55 -16.24
C TRP A 123 19.01 -10.09 -15.11
N ASN A 124 17.69 -10.09 -15.27
CA ASN A 124 16.76 -10.70 -14.32
C ASN A 124 15.50 -11.27 -15.01
N SER A 125 15.13 -12.52 -14.74
CA SER A 125 13.95 -13.21 -15.30
C SER A 125 12.61 -12.79 -14.64
N ALA A 126 12.59 -11.71 -13.86
CA ALA A 126 11.44 -11.21 -13.10
C ALA A 126 10.38 -10.42 -13.91
N LEU A 127 10.45 -10.44 -15.25
CA LEU A 127 9.66 -9.60 -16.18
C LEU A 127 8.15 -9.86 -16.20
N LEU A 128 7.69 -11.05 -15.81
CA LEU A 128 6.28 -11.49 -15.93
C LEU A 128 5.28 -10.65 -15.09
N ARG A 129 5.73 -9.61 -14.38
CA ARG A 129 4.91 -8.80 -13.47
C ARG A 129 5.21 -7.30 -13.51
N GLN A 130 6.06 -6.81 -14.43
CA GLN A 130 6.28 -5.37 -14.58
C GLN A 130 5.14 -4.70 -15.35
N PRO A 131 4.65 -3.52 -14.90
CA PRO A 131 3.68 -2.74 -15.65
C PRO A 131 4.34 -2.16 -16.90
N ILE A 132 3.59 -2.12 -17.99
CA ILE A 132 4.00 -1.44 -19.21
C ILE A 132 4.05 0.07 -18.95
N SER A 133 5.23 0.65 -19.10
CA SER A 133 5.47 2.08 -18.92
C SER A 133 6.34 2.64 -20.03
N LYS A 134 6.23 3.95 -20.26
CA LYS A 134 7.08 4.68 -21.19
C LYS A 134 8.56 4.46 -20.87
N GLY A 135 9.37 4.20 -21.90
CA GLY A 135 10.82 4.00 -21.79
C GLY A 135 11.24 2.54 -21.63
N LEU A 136 10.30 1.61 -21.40
CA LEU A 136 10.59 0.18 -21.40
C LEU A 136 10.98 -0.29 -22.81
N SER A 137 12.13 -0.96 -22.93
CA SER A 137 12.62 -1.50 -24.20
C SER A 137 12.92 -2.99 -24.09
N PHE A 138 12.65 -3.75 -25.15
CA PHE A 138 12.83 -5.19 -25.28
C PHE A 138 13.77 -5.51 -26.44
N ARG A 139 14.70 -6.44 -26.23
CA ARG A 139 15.56 -7.00 -27.27
C ARG A 139 15.54 -8.52 -27.19
N LEU A 140 15.22 -9.18 -28.31
CA LEU A 140 15.12 -10.64 -28.42
C LEU A 140 16.25 -11.15 -29.30
N PRO A 141 17.34 -11.73 -28.75
CA PRO A 141 18.52 -12.10 -29.54
C PRO A 141 18.34 -13.37 -30.40
N LYS A 142 17.92 -14.52 -29.85
CA LYS A 142 17.69 -15.79 -30.60
C LYS A 142 16.59 -16.62 -29.94
N GLN A 143 15.68 -17.24 -30.71
CA GLN A 143 14.56 -18.07 -30.22
C GLN A 143 13.64 -17.39 -29.20
N GLY A 144 13.71 -16.06 -29.09
CA GLY A 144 12.89 -15.27 -28.20
C GLY A 144 11.49 -15.05 -28.76
N ASP A 145 10.49 -15.14 -27.91
CA ASP A 145 9.09 -14.87 -28.24
C ASP A 145 8.41 -14.21 -27.04
N LEU A 146 7.97 -12.97 -27.22
CA LEU A 146 7.40 -12.14 -26.17
C LEU A 146 5.98 -11.75 -26.51
N ALA A 147 5.01 -12.22 -25.72
CA ALA A 147 3.61 -11.84 -25.87
C ALA A 147 3.16 -10.91 -24.74
N VAL A 148 2.63 -9.76 -25.15
CA VAL A 148 2.19 -8.68 -24.28
C VAL A 148 0.71 -8.43 -24.53
N CYS A 149 -0.10 -8.36 -23.48
CA CYS A 149 -1.51 -7.98 -23.60
C CYS A 149 -1.76 -6.72 -22.78
N LEU A 150 -2.58 -5.85 -23.34
CA LEU A 150 -3.05 -4.64 -22.64
C LEU A 150 -4.39 -4.89 -21.96
N ASP A 151 -5.24 -5.69 -22.62
CA ASP A 151 -6.56 -6.10 -22.19
C ASP A 151 -6.93 -7.44 -22.87
N SER A 152 -8.17 -7.91 -22.70
CA SER A 152 -8.66 -9.20 -23.27
C SER A 152 -8.72 -9.23 -24.80
N SER A 153 -8.56 -8.09 -25.46
CA SER A 153 -8.79 -7.89 -26.89
C SER A 153 -7.66 -7.12 -27.60
N THR A 154 -6.67 -6.61 -26.85
CA THR A 154 -5.55 -5.81 -27.34
C THR A 154 -4.23 -6.37 -26.83
N GLY A 155 -3.28 -6.62 -27.72
CA GLY A 155 -1.95 -7.09 -27.37
C GLY A 155 -1.03 -7.18 -28.59
N TRP A 156 0.23 -7.50 -28.35
CA TRP A 156 1.20 -7.77 -29.40
C TRP A 156 2.15 -8.91 -29.03
N ARG A 157 2.71 -9.55 -30.06
CA ARG A 157 3.73 -10.59 -29.95
C ARG A 157 4.96 -10.14 -30.72
N LEU A 158 6.10 -10.12 -30.05
CA LEU A 158 7.40 -9.72 -30.60
C LEU A 158 8.23 -10.98 -30.79
N LEU A 159 8.74 -11.19 -32.01
CA LEU A 159 9.49 -12.40 -32.35
C LEU A 159 11.01 -12.22 -32.17
N GLU A 160 11.76 -13.30 -32.37
CA GLU A 160 13.20 -13.31 -32.31
C GLU A 160 13.86 -12.28 -33.25
N ASN A 161 15.10 -11.89 -32.93
CA ASN A 161 15.86 -10.85 -33.62
C ASN A 161 15.19 -9.45 -33.63
N SER A 162 14.31 -9.17 -32.66
CA SER A 162 13.57 -7.92 -32.61
C SER A 162 14.01 -6.98 -31.48
N HIS A 163 13.85 -5.67 -31.72
CA HIS A 163 14.05 -4.61 -30.74
C HIS A 163 12.84 -3.66 -30.75
N LEU A 164 12.18 -3.53 -29.60
CA LEU A 164 10.95 -2.75 -29.44
C LEU A 164 11.07 -1.84 -28.20
N SER A 165 10.73 -0.56 -28.34
CA SER A 165 10.66 0.40 -27.24
C SER A 165 9.27 0.98 -27.09
N ILE A 166 8.80 1.18 -25.87
CA ILE A 166 7.51 1.80 -25.58
C ILE A 166 7.72 3.31 -25.48
N VAL A 167 7.30 4.04 -26.50
CA VAL A 167 7.45 5.51 -26.58
C VAL A 167 6.38 6.20 -25.75
N ARG A 168 5.16 5.66 -25.76
CA ARG A 168 4.02 6.21 -25.03
C ARG A 168 3.04 5.09 -24.65
N SER A 169 2.49 5.19 -23.44
CA SER A 169 1.58 4.19 -22.88
C SER A 169 0.55 4.86 -21.96
N ASP A 170 -0.32 5.71 -22.53
CA ASP A 170 -1.43 6.34 -21.81
C ASP A 170 -2.78 5.96 -22.42
N GLN A 171 -3.89 6.29 -21.74
CA GLN A 171 -5.23 5.82 -22.11
C GLN A 171 -5.68 6.29 -23.50
N LYS A 172 -5.13 7.38 -24.00
CA LYS A 172 -5.47 7.93 -25.31
C LYS A 172 -4.50 7.47 -26.39
N GLN A 173 -3.25 7.19 -26.05
CA GLN A 173 -2.23 6.87 -27.04
C GLN A 173 -1.26 5.82 -26.55
N ILE A 174 -1.17 4.75 -27.35
CA ILE A 174 -0.16 3.70 -27.22
C ILE A 174 0.73 3.79 -28.44
N GLU A 175 2.02 4.01 -28.21
CA GLU A 175 3.02 4.21 -29.26
C GLU A 175 4.21 3.29 -28.99
N LEU A 176 4.43 2.38 -29.94
CA LEU A 176 5.50 1.40 -29.92
C LEU A 176 6.50 1.73 -31.02
N TYR A 177 7.79 1.78 -30.68
CA TYR A 177 8.88 1.95 -31.63
C TYR A 177 9.56 0.60 -31.89
N LEU A 178 9.36 0.04 -33.08
CA LEU A 178 10.03 -1.17 -33.55
C LEU A 178 11.29 -0.77 -34.32
N GLY A 179 12.45 -0.84 -33.66
CA GLY A 179 13.73 -0.49 -34.29
C GLY A 179 14.17 -1.54 -35.33
N LYS A 180 13.97 -2.83 -35.02
CA LYS A 180 14.30 -3.96 -35.90
C LYS A 180 13.44 -5.17 -35.53
N GLY A 181 13.19 -6.07 -36.48
CA GLY A 181 12.54 -7.36 -36.28
C GLY A 181 11.04 -7.32 -36.60
N THR A 182 10.27 -8.19 -35.95
CA THR A 182 8.88 -8.48 -36.34
C THR A 182 7.94 -8.41 -35.14
N ILE A 183 6.88 -7.63 -35.28
CA ILE A 183 5.78 -7.52 -34.30
C ILE A 183 4.44 -7.89 -34.93
N PHE A 184 3.70 -8.74 -34.24
CA PHE A 184 2.30 -9.06 -34.53
C PHE A 184 1.42 -8.32 -33.53
N CYS A 185 0.38 -7.65 -34.02
CA CYS A 185 -0.50 -6.83 -33.20
C CYS A 185 -1.95 -7.26 -33.41
N LYS A 186 -2.66 -7.44 -32.30
CA LYS A 186 -4.11 -7.58 -32.24
C LYS A 186 -4.65 -6.39 -31.48
N VAL A 187 -5.40 -5.50 -32.15
CA VAL A 187 -5.87 -4.25 -31.56
C VAL A 187 -7.39 -4.22 -31.60
N ALA A 188 -8.06 -4.09 -30.46
CA ALA A 188 -9.51 -3.86 -30.45
C ALA A 188 -9.87 -2.49 -31.04
N LYS A 189 -11.12 -2.30 -31.49
CA LYS A 189 -11.59 -1.01 -32.03
C LYS A 189 -11.35 0.11 -31.00
N ARG A 190 -10.76 1.22 -31.46
CA ARG A 190 -10.44 2.39 -30.63
C ARG A 190 -11.60 3.39 -30.65
N LYS A 191 -11.83 4.09 -29.53
CA LYS A 191 -12.81 5.19 -29.48
C LYS A 191 -12.27 6.43 -30.22
N PRO A 192 -13.13 7.39 -30.60
CA PRO A 192 -12.68 8.66 -31.17
C PRO A 192 -11.64 9.35 -30.26
N GLY A 193 -10.46 9.66 -30.80
CA GLY A 193 -9.36 10.28 -30.07
C GLY A 193 -8.37 9.31 -29.42
N GLU A 194 -8.65 8.00 -29.41
CA GLU A 194 -7.69 6.96 -29.02
C GLU A 194 -6.85 6.50 -30.22
N ARG A 195 -5.55 6.28 -30.03
CA ARG A 195 -4.61 5.89 -31.09
C ARG A 195 -3.72 4.74 -30.64
N PHE A 196 -3.52 3.78 -31.54
CA PHE A 196 -2.49 2.75 -31.44
C PHE A 196 -1.53 2.93 -32.61
N ILE A 197 -0.26 3.16 -32.31
CA ILE A 197 0.75 3.53 -33.30
C ILE A 197 1.95 2.59 -33.17
N VAL A 198 2.38 2.04 -34.30
CA VAL A 198 3.67 1.35 -34.43
C VAL A 198 4.55 2.18 -35.36
N THR A 199 5.67 2.67 -34.84
CA THR A 199 6.65 3.46 -35.58
C THR A 199 7.90 2.61 -35.81
N THR A 200 8.47 2.69 -37.00
CA THR A 200 9.75 2.09 -37.38
C THR A 200 10.74 3.19 -37.79
N PRO A 201 12.01 2.89 -38.12
CA PRO A 201 12.97 3.92 -38.53
C PRO A 201 12.53 4.79 -39.73
N ASN A 202 11.62 4.29 -40.58
CA ASN A 202 11.18 5.00 -41.78
C ASN A 202 9.65 5.09 -41.98
N ALA A 203 8.84 4.48 -41.11
CA ALA A 203 7.40 4.43 -41.27
C ALA A 203 6.62 4.67 -39.97
N ILE A 204 5.38 5.12 -40.11
CA ILE A 204 4.38 5.19 -39.04
C ILE A 204 3.15 4.41 -39.51
N CYS A 205 2.74 3.45 -38.69
CA CYS A 205 1.52 2.65 -38.86
C CYS A 205 0.52 3.04 -37.77
N GLU A 206 -0.56 3.72 -38.13
CA GLU A 206 -1.64 4.13 -37.24
C GLU A 206 -2.87 3.22 -37.45
N VAL A 207 -3.43 2.75 -36.34
CA VAL A 207 -4.34 1.59 -36.35
C VAL A 207 -5.63 1.88 -35.63
N VAL A 208 -6.74 1.47 -36.25
CA VAL A 208 -8.08 1.49 -35.64
C VAL A 208 -8.68 0.09 -35.72
N GLY A 209 -8.53 -0.71 -34.66
CA GLY A 209 -9.22 -2.00 -34.52
C GLY A 209 -8.88 -3.01 -35.60
N THR A 210 -7.72 -3.65 -35.52
CA THR A 210 -7.14 -4.42 -36.64
C THR A 210 -6.17 -5.49 -36.12
N ARG A 211 -6.03 -6.58 -36.88
CA ARG A 211 -4.94 -7.55 -36.73
C ARG A 211 -3.93 -7.36 -37.85
N PHE A 212 -2.68 -7.13 -37.50
CA PHE A 212 -1.65 -6.81 -38.48
C PHE A 212 -0.25 -7.20 -37.99
N LYS A 213 0.69 -7.27 -38.91
CA LYS A 213 2.10 -7.56 -38.67
C LYS A 213 2.95 -6.41 -39.24
N VAL A 214 3.99 -6.02 -38.52
CA VAL A 214 5.00 -5.07 -39.01
C VAL A 214 6.38 -5.70 -38.91
N GLU A 215 7.14 -5.64 -40.00
CA GLU A 215 8.52 -6.10 -40.07
C GLU A 215 9.41 -4.89 -40.39
N ALA A 216 10.42 -4.65 -39.54
CA ALA A 216 11.42 -3.61 -39.71
C ALA A 216 12.80 -4.23 -39.89
N THR A 217 13.43 -4.01 -41.03
CA THR A 217 14.76 -4.54 -41.36
C THR A 217 15.55 -3.51 -42.15
N GLU A 218 16.76 -3.88 -42.58
CA GLU A 218 17.60 -3.08 -43.48
C GLU A 218 17.83 -3.86 -44.78
N VAL A 219 17.62 -3.18 -45.90
CA VAL A 219 17.89 -3.72 -47.25
C VAL A 219 18.82 -2.74 -47.94
N GLU A 220 20.01 -3.21 -48.33
CA GLU A 220 21.08 -2.38 -48.93
C GLU A 220 21.49 -1.20 -48.05
N GLY A 221 21.52 -1.40 -46.72
CA GLY A 221 21.90 -0.36 -45.75
C GLY A 221 20.85 0.74 -45.55
N LYS A 222 19.65 0.60 -46.12
CA LYS A 222 18.53 1.53 -45.91
C LYS A 222 17.41 0.85 -45.11
N PRO A 223 16.70 1.60 -44.25
CA PRO A 223 15.58 1.04 -43.50
C PRO A 223 14.46 0.59 -44.47
N TYR A 224 13.90 -0.57 -44.16
CA TYR A 224 12.82 -1.21 -44.88
C TYR A 224 11.73 -1.61 -43.88
N THR A 225 10.50 -1.17 -44.14
CA THR A 225 9.33 -1.57 -43.35
C THR A 225 8.32 -2.26 -44.23
N LEU A 226 7.85 -3.44 -43.80
CA LEU A 226 6.76 -4.17 -44.41
C LEU A 226 5.60 -4.28 -43.43
N LEU A 227 4.44 -3.79 -43.83
CA LEU A 227 3.18 -3.92 -43.13
C LEU A 227 2.35 -4.99 -43.82
N THR A 228 1.76 -5.88 -43.04
CA THR A 228 0.83 -6.90 -43.51
C THR A 228 -0.46 -6.77 -42.71
N VAL A 229 -1.59 -6.52 -43.39
CA VAL A 229 -2.88 -6.35 -42.74
C VAL A 229 -3.69 -7.62 -42.90
N ILE A 230 -3.98 -8.27 -41.78
CA ILE A 230 -4.67 -9.56 -41.76
C ILE A 230 -6.19 -9.31 -41.68
N GLU A 231 -6.62 -8.47 -40.74
CA GLU A 231 -8.02 -8.04 -40.60
C GLU A 231 -8.08 -6.54 -40.31
N GLY A 232 -9.01 -5.82 -40.95
CA GLY A 232 -9.22 -4.39 -40.72
C GLY A 232 -8.46 -3.51 -41.70
N VAL A 233 -8.04 -2.32 -41.25
CA VAL A 233 -7.34 -1.32 -42.08
C VAL A 233 -6.29 -0.60 -41.24
N VAL A 234 -5.10 -0.44 -41.80
CA VAL A 234 -3.99 0.31 -41.17
C VAL A 234 -3.61 1.48 -42.05
N ALA A 235 -3.48 2.66 -41.45
CA ALA A 235 -2.91 3.82 -42.13
C ALA A 235 -1.38 3.77 -42.03
N MET A 236 -0.69 3.65 -43.16
CA MET A 236 0.78 3.62 -43.22
C MET A 236 1.31 4.86 -43.94
N ARG A 237 2.32 5.51 -43.36
CA ARG A 237 3.02 6.63 -44.02
C ARG A 237 4.51 6.61 -43.74
N ARG A 238 5.29 7.30 -44.57
CA ARG A 238 6.69 7.57 -44.25
C ARG A 238 6.78 8.47 -43.03
N LEU A 239 7.82 8.26 -42.23
CA LEU A 239 8.10 9.08 -41.05
C LEU A 239 8.28 10.56 -41.41
N SER A 240 8.84 10.85 -42.59
CA SER A 240 9.06 12.20 -43.14
C SER A 240 7.80 12.91 -43.63
N ASP A 241 6.77 12.17 -44.00
CA ASP A 241 5.62 12.72 -44.72
C ASP A 241 4.64 13.40 -43.76
N LYS A 242 4.17 14.60 -44.13
CA LYS A 242 3.08 15.31 -43.44
C LYS A 242 1.78 15.09 -44.23
N GLY A 243 0.78 14.46 -43.61
CA GLY A 243 -0.51 14.21 -44.23
C GLY A 243 -1.12 12.85 -43.85
N PRO A 244 -2.31 12.53 -44.37
CA PRO A 244 -2.93 11.22 -44.16
C PRO A 244 -2.07 10.12 -44.81
N GLY A 245 -1.94 8.99 -44.13
CA GLY A 245 -1.23 7.83 -44.67
C GLY A 245 -2.02 7.04 -45.70
N LEU A 246 -1.34 6.15 -46.41
CA LEU A 246 -1.96 5.14 -47.27
C LEU A 246 -2.80 4.19 -46.42
N MET A 247 -4.05 3.97 -46.80
CA MET A 247 -4.91 2.98 -46.15
C MET A 247 -4.64 1.60 -46.73
N VAL A 248 -4.10 0.70 -45.91
CA VAL A 248 -3.77 -0.67 -46.29
C VAL A 248 -4.88 -1.58 -45.76
N ALA A 249 -5.59 -2.25 -46.67
CA ALA A 249 -6.77 -3.04 -46.36
C ALA A 249 -6.42 -4.49 -45.96
N ALA A 250 -7.38 -5.18 -45.34
CA ALA A 250 -7.26 -6.59 -45.01
C ALA A 250 -6.82 -7.45 -46.21
N HIS A 251 -5.99 -8.45 -45.92
CA HIS A 251 -5.38 -9.38 -46.87
C HIS A 251 -4.42 -8.74 -47.88
N THR A 252 -3.90 -7.54 -47.57
CA THR A 252 -2.91 -6.84 -48.39
C THR A 252 -1.69 -6.45 -47.57
N MET A 253 -0.60 -6.12 -48.27
CA MET A 253 0.63 -5.64 -47.67
C MET A 253 0.95 -4.22 -48.12
N ALA A 254 1.89 -3.56 -47.46
CA ALA A 254 2.51 -2.34 -47.96
C ALA A 254 3.96 -2.26 -47.49
N ALA A 255 4.86 -1.86 -48.38
CA ALA A 255 6.28 -1.72 -48.06
C ALA A 255 6.75 -0.27 -48.24
N ILE A 256 7.68 0.16 -47.38
CA ILE A 256 8.44 1.41 -47.50
C ILE A 256 9.94 1.07 -47.52
N GLN A 257 10.60 1.39 -48.64
CA GLN A 257 12.05 1.32 -48.81
C GLN A 257 12.57 2.62 -49.43
N GLY A 258 13.27 3.45 -48.66
CA GLY A 258 13.69 4.78 -49.13
C GLY A 258 12.51 5.63 -49.61
N ASP A 259 12.62 6.24 -50.79
CA ASP A 259 11.60 7.10 -51.41
C ASP A 259 10.70 6.38 -52.44
N ARG A 260 10.73 5.05 -52.50
CA ARG A 260 9.96 4.30 -53.50
C ARG A 260 8.46 4.27 -53.17
N PRO A 261 7.57 4.30 -54.19
CA PRO A 261 6.12 4.26 -54.00
C PRO A 261 5.65 2.92 -53.43
N PHE A 262 4.54 2.97 -52.69
CA PHE A 262 3.91 1.82 -52.06
C PHE A 262 3.51 0.75 -53.07
N THR A 263 3.80 -0.52 -52.78
CA THR A 263 3.22 -1.67 -53.47
C THR A 263 2.27 -2.38 -52.52
N SER A 264 1.03 -2.65 -52.95
CA SER A 264 0.03 -3.38 -52.16
C SER A 264 -0.38 -4.72 -52.78
N PRO A 265 0.52 -5.71 -52.85
CA PRO A 265 0.16 -7.03 -53.34
C PRO A 265 -0.83 -7.72 -52.38
N SER A 266 -1.68 -8.58 -52.94
CA SER A 266 -2.52 -9.51 -52.17
C SER A 266 -1.64 -10.58 -51.52
N ILE A 267 -1.96 -10.95 -50.29
CA ILE A 267 -1.31 -12.05 -49.56
C ILE A 267 -1.88 -13.38 -50.08
N ASP A 268 -1.03 -14.39 -50.30
CA ASP A 268 -1.51 -15.73 -50.61
C ASP A 268 -2.19 -16.39 -49.40
N SER A 269 -3.12 -17.30 -49.65
CA SER A 269 -3.95 -17.91 -48.60
C SER A 269 -3.15 -18.73 -47.58
N ALA A 270 -2.03 -19.34 -47.99
CA ALA A 270 -1.20 -20.15 -47.10
C ALA A 270 -0.38 -19.27 -46.14
N SER A 271 0.18 -18.16 -46.63
CA SER A 271 0.85 -17.15 -45.80
C SER A 271 -0.11 -16.51 -44.82
N LEU A 272 -1.33 -16.15 -45.27
CA LEU A 272 -2.37 -15.59 -44.40
C LEU A 272 -2.76 -16.56 -43.27
N GLN A 273 -2.95 -17.84 -43.57
CA GLN A 273 -3.27 -18.87 -42.57
C GLN A 273 -2.17 -19.02 -41.51
N ARG A 274 -0.89 -18.96 -41.90
CA ARG A 274 0.24 -19.02 -40.95
C ARG A 274 0.25 -17.82 -40.01
N GLU A 275 0.02 -16.63 -40.55
CA GLU A 275 -0.03 -15.39 -39.75
C GLU A 275 -1.23 -15.37 -38.79
N MET A 276 -2.39 -15.84 -39.24
CA MET A 276 -3.58 -15.99 -38.40
C MET A 276 -3.32 -16.98 -37.25
N ALA A 277 -2.70 -18.12 -37.52
CA ALA A 277 -2.40 -19.12 -36.48
C ALA A 277 -1.46 -18.57 -35.40
N LEU A 278 -0.46 -17.76 -35.77
CA LEU A 278 0.45 -17.11 -34.81
C LEU A 278 -0.26 -16.09 -33.90
N LEU A 279 -1.24 -15.37 -34.45
CA LEU A 279 -2.10 -14.44 -33.69
C LEU A 279 -3.09 -15.16 -32.78
N GLU A 280 -3.66 -16.27 -33.22
CA GLU A 280 -4.58 -17.09 -32.41
C GLU A 280 -3.87 -17.81 -31.26
N ALA A 281 -2.59 -18.14 -31.44
CA ALA A 281 -1.73 -18.70 -30.40
C ALA A 281 -1.25 -17.67 -29.36
N MET A 282 -1.63 -16.39 -29.47
CA MET A 282 -1.33 -15.41 -28.42
C MET A 282 -2.10 -15.74 -27.12
N PRO A 283 -1.47 -15.61 -25.94
CA PRO A 283 -2.16 -15.80 -24.66
C PRO A 283 -3.43 -14.96 -24.58
N ASN A 284 -4.54 -15.55 -24.14
CA ASN A 284 -5.78 -14.83 -23.90
C ASN A 284 -5.98 -14.61 -22.39
N PRO A 285 -5.85 -13.35 -21.89
CA PRO A 285 -6.02 -13.02 -20.48
C PRO A 285 -7.38 -13.43 -19.89
N ALA A 286 -8.41 -13.61 -20.72
CA ALA A 286 -9.76 -14.00 -20.32
C ALA A 286 -10.00 -15.53 -20.29
N ALA A 287 -9.09 -16.34 -20.87
CA ALA A 287 -9.22 -17.79 -20.93
C ALA A 287 -8.64 -18.52 -19.71
N GLU A 288 -7.74 -17.88 -18.96
CA GLU A 288 -7.35 -18.40 -17.65
C GLU A 288 -8.47 -18.13 -16.64
N LYS A 289 -9.08 -19.20 -16.11
CA LYS A 289 -9.93 -19.13 -14.92
C LYS A 289 -9.09 -18.64 -13.75
N ARG A 290 -8.96 -17.32 -13.60
CA ARG A 290 -8.23 -16.73 -12.49
C ARG A 290 -8.95 -17.06 -11.19
N THR A 291 -8.22 -17.71 -10.30
CA THR A 291 -8.63 -17.94 -8.93
C THR A 291 -8.16 -16.82 -8.00
N SER A 292 -7.57 -15.75 -8.55
CA SER A 292 -6.97 -14.59 -7.89
C SER A 292 -7.73 -13.28 -8.14
N GLY A 293 -7.48 -12.28 -7.29
CA GLY A 293 -7.87 -10.88 -7.44
C GLY A 293 -6.70 -9.93 -7.15
N PHE A 294 -6.91 -8.63 -7.33
CA PHE A 294 -5.91 -7.59 -7.08
C PHE A 294 -6.22 -6.78 -5.84
N LEU A 295 -5.19 -6.45 -5.07
CA LEU A 295 -5.29 -5.54 -3.93
C LEU A 295 -4.41 -4.32 -4.21
N GLN A 296 -5.01 -3.14 -4.33
CA GLN A 296 -4.32 -1.86 -4.43
C GLN A 296 -4.38 -1.15 -3.09
N ILE A 297 -3.23 -0.71 -2.59
CA ILE A 297 -3.09 -0.18 -1.24
C ILE A 297 -2.38 1.17 -1.32
N SER A 298 -3.04 2.21 -0.82
CA SER A 298 -2.46 3.54 -0.64
C SER A 298 -2.48 3.93 0.83
N SER A 299 -1.64 4.88 1.23
CA SER A 299 -1.68 5.37 2.61
C SER A 299 -1.28 6.83 2.78
N GLU A 300 -1.68 7.38 3.93
CA GLU A 300 -1.23 8.66 4.47
C GLU A 300 -0.53 8.40 5.82
N PRO A 301 0.78 8.64 5.96
CA PRO A 301 1.71 9.12 4.94
C PRO A 301 2.00 8.09 3.84
N VAL A 302 2.47 8.57 2.68
CA VAL A 302 2.95 7.74 1.56
C VAL A 302 4.28 7.08 1.93
N GLY A 303 4.59 5.92 1.36
CA GLY A 303 5.82 5.17 1.64
C GLY A 303 5.73 4.26 2.86
N ALA A 304 4.52 4.00 3.37
CA ALA A 304 4.29 3.07 4.47
C ALA A 304 4.60 1.63 4.01
N THR A 305 5.24 0.85 4.87
CA THR A 305 5.53 -0.57 4.62
C THR A 305 4.24 -1.39 4.65
N VAL A 306 4.05 -2.22 3.63
CA VAL A 306 2.90 -3.09 3.44
C VAL A 306 3.31 -4.55 3.64
N MET A 307 2.60 -5.25 4.52
CA MET A 307 2.70 -6.69 4.75
C MET A 307 1.36 -7.37 4.44
N ILE A 308 1.40 -8.50 3.74
CA ILE A 308 0.21 -9.29 3.43
C ILE A 308 0.41 -10.72 3.91
N ASN A 309 -0.51 -11.19 4.74
CA ASN A 309 -0.44 -12.49 5.44
C ASN A 309 0.90 -12.66 6.18
N GLY A 310 1.34 -11.59 6.85
CA GLY A 310 2.60 -11.54 7.59
C GLY A 310 3.88 -11.43 6.74
N LYS A 311 3.80 -11.41 5.41
CA LYS A 311 4.99 -11.30 4.53
C LYS A 311 5.20 -9.87 4.03
N PRO A 312 6.42 -9.31 4.13
CA PRO A 312 6.77 -8.01 3.54
C PRO A 312 6.48 -8.04 2.04
N SER A 313 5.65 -7.11 1.57
CA SER A 313 5.18 -7.09 0.18
C SER A 313 5.67 -5.85 -0.58
N GLY A 314 5.78 -4.69 0.08
CA GLY A 314 6.29 -3.47 -0.56
C GLY A 314 6.01 -2.21 0.27
N HIS A 315 5.99 -1.05 -0.39
CA HIS A 315 5.69 0.25 0.22
C HIS A 315 4.55 0.94 -0.53
N THR A 316 3.70 1.69 0.16
CA THR A 316 2.57 2.41 -0.46
C THR A 316 3.04 3.58 -1.35
N PRO A 317 2.37 3.85 -2.48
CA PRO A 317 1.28 3.06 -3.07
C PRO A 317 1.77 1.72 -3.62
N PHE A 318 1.03 0.65 -3.34
CA PHE A 318 1.41 -0.74 -3.60
C PHE A 318 0.27 -1.51 -4.27
N SER A 319 0.58 -2.42 -5.20
CA SER A 319 -0.43 -3.25 -5.87
C SER A 319 0.07 -4.68 -6.04
N ILE A 320 -0.76 -5.66 -5.69
CA ILE A 320 -0.40 -7.07 -5.70
C ILE A 320 -1.56 -7.98 -6.09
N GLU A 321 -1.25 -9.07 -6.81
CA GLU A 321 -2.18 -10.15 -7.07
C GLU A 321 -2.11 -11.19 -5.95
N LYS A 322 -3.28 -11.60 -5.44
CA LYS A 322 -3.40 -12.69 -4.46
C LYS A 322 -4.52 -13.62 -4.82
N SER A 323 -4.42 -14.87 -4.40
CA SER A 323 -5.51 -15.84 -4.50
C SER A 323 -6.76 -15.25 -3.85
N ALA A 324 -7.91 -15.44 -4.48
CA ALA A 324 -9.19 -15.03 -3.92
C ALA A 324 -9.45 -15.77 -2.61
N GLY A 325 -10.06 -15.06 -1.67
CA GLY A 325 -10.21 -15.47 -0.29
C GLY A 325 -9.69 -14.40 0.65
N GLU A 326 -9.53 -14.80 1.90
CA GLU A 326 -9.15 -13.92 2.99
C GLU A 326 -7.68 -13.50 2.89
N GLN A 327 -7.43 -12.19 2.96
CA GLN A 327 -6.09 -11.60 2.97
C GLN A 327 -5.95 -10.70 4.19
N THR A 328 -4.97 -10.95 5.06
CA THR A 328 -4.65 -10.08 6.19
C THR A 328 -3.65 -9.03 5.74
N LEU A 329 -4.08 -7.77 5.72
CA LEU A 329 -3.26 -6.62 5.38
C LEU A 329 -2.75 -5.94 6.66
N SER A 330 -1.46 -5.62 6.68
CA SER A 330 -0.86 -4.74 7.68
C SER A 330 -0.08 -3.63 7.01
N VAL A 331 -0.28 -2.40 7.46
CA VAL A 331 0.40 -1.20 6.94
C VAL A 331 1.02 -0.45 8.12
N THR A 332 2.32 -0.16 8.02
CA THR A 332 3.10 0.48 9.09
C THR A 332 3.96 1.59 8.52
N SER A 333 4.17 2.66 9.29
CA SER A 333 5.07 3.75 8.92
C SER A 333 5.75 4.30 10.18
N PRO A 334 7.04 4.66 10.13
CA PRO A 334 7.75 5.20 11.29
C PRO A 334 7.01 6.37 11.93
N GLY A 335 6.73 6.29 13.23
CA GLY A 335 6.02 7.33 13.98
C GLY A 335 4.49 7.33 13.86
N TYR A 336 3.92 6.28 13.25
CA TYR A 336 2.49 6.08 13.13
C TYR A 336 2.06 4.74 13.74
N THR A 337 0.82 4.66 14.23
CA THR A 337 0.25 3.42 14.75
C THR A 337 0.08 2.42 13.61
N GLY A 338 0.55 1.18 13.80
CA GLY A 338 0.33 0.10 12.85
C GLY A 338 -1.15 -0.12 12.59
N TRP A 339 -1.51 -0.31 11.32
CA TRP A 339 -2.87 -0.56 10.88
C TRP A 339 -2.98 -2.00 10.38
N HIS A 340 -4.03 -2.71 10.75
CA HIS A 340 -4.25 -4.11 10.39
C HIS A 340 -5.71 -4.33 10.02
N ARG A 341 -5.96 -5.08 8.94
CA ARG A 341 -7.32 -5.44 8.51
C ARG A 341 -7.33 -6.73 7.70
N THR A 342 -8.34 -7.55 7.92
CA THR A 342 -8.66 -8.68 7.06
C THR A 342 -9.59 -8.24 5.94
N LEU A 343 -9.21 -8.54 4.70
CA LEU A 343 -9.94 -8.20 3.48
C LEU A 343 -10.39 -9.47 2.77
N GLN A 344 -11.60 -9.46 2.22
CA GLN A 344 -12.09 -10.54 1.37
C GLN A 344 -11.86 -10.19 -0.09
N LEU A 345 -10.90 -10.88 -0.71
CA LEU A 345 -10.54 -10.66 -2.10
C LEU A 345 -11.33 -11.60 -3.01
N THR A 346 -12.11 -11.07 -3.94
CA THR A 346 -12.90 -11.88 -4.87
C THR A 346 -12.12 -12.17 -6.15
N LYS A 347 -12.44 -13.29 -6.80
CA LYS A 347 -11.82 -13.66 -8.09
C LYS A 347 -12.12 -12.58 -9.12
N ASN A 348 -11.14 -12.23 -9.94
CA ASN A 348 -11.27 -11.23 -11.02
C ASN A 348 -11.74 -9.83 -10.57
N SER A 349 -11.55 -9.46 -9.30
CA SER A 349 -11.81 -8.11 -8.82
C SER A 349 -10.53 -7.37 -8.47
N THR A 350 -10.61 -6.04 -8.48
CA THR A 350 -9.61 -5.17 -7.86
C THR A 350 -10.24 -4.54 -6.63
N LEU A 351 -9.64 -4.79 -5.47
CA LEU A 351 -10.01 -4.19 -4.20
C LEU A 351 -9.04 -3.03 -3.92
N ASN A 352 -9.59 -1.82 -3.75
CA ASN A 352 -8.81 -0.63 -3.41
C ASN A 352 -8.95 -0.34 -1.92
N GLU A 353 -7.84 -0.31 -1.20
CA GLU A 353 -7.78 0.02 0.21
C GLU A 353 -6.91 1.26 0.43
N HIS A 354 -7.50 2.31 1.00
CA HIS A 354 -6.78 3.53 1.38
C HIS A 354 -6.63 3.59 2.90
N VAL A 355 -5.40 3.69 3.39
CA VAL A 355 -5.07 3.63 4.81
C VAL A 355 -4.60 4.98 5.34
N VAL A 356 -5.37 5.61 6.22
CA VAL A 356 -4.91 6.81 6.95
C VAL A 356 -4.30 6.36 8.27
N LEU A 357 -2.97 6.41 8.38
CA LEU A 357 -2.26 6.04 9.59
C LEU A 357 -2.34 7.17 10.62
N GLN A 358 -2.58 6.81 11.87
CA GLN A 358 -2.66 7.79 12.94
C GLN A 358 -1.28 8.00 13.57
N LYS A 359 -0.78 9.24 13.57
CA LYS A 359 0.51 9.59 14.18
C LYS A 359 0.49 9.25 15.68
N ILE A 360 1.56 8.67 16.20
CA ILE A 360 1.59 8.27 17.62
C ILE A 360 1.89 9.50 18.49
N THR A 361 1.01 9.83 19.42
CA THR A 361 1.21 10.88 20.45
C THR A 361 1.77 10.27 21.74
N PHE A 362 2.37 11.04 22.65
CA PHE A 362 2.93 10.53 23.93
C PHE A 362 1.95 9.64 24.72
N LEU A 363 0.71 10.11 24.94
CA LEU A 363 -0.34 9.33 25.61
C LEU A 363 -0.78 8.08 24.81
N LYS A 364 -0.61 8.10 23.49
CA LYS A 364 -0.94 6.99 22.58
C LYS A 364 0.23 6.02 22.42
N LEU A 365 1.48 6.47 22.57
CA LEU A 365 2.72 5.68 22.69
C LEU A 365 2.65 4.85 23.98
N LEU A 366 2.21 5.47 25.08
CA LEU A 366 2.00 4.80 26.36
C LEU A 366 0.80 3.84 26.34
N LYS A 367 -0.32 4.20 25.70
CA LYS A 367 -1.46 3.28 25.48
C LYS A 367 -1.18 2.17 24.45
N ASN A 368 -0.24 2.39 23.53
CA ASN A 368 0.22 1.42 22.54
C ASN A 368 1.48 0.67 22.97
N MET A 369 1.89 0.78 24.25
CA MET A 369 2.64 -0.29 24.94
C MET A 369 1.84 -1.60 25.04
N ASN A 370 0.93 -1.85 24.10
CA ASN A 370 0.07 -3.02 23.94
C ASN A 370 0.45 -3.81 22.67
N THR A 371 1.47 -3.41 21.92
CA THR A 371 2.05 -4.24 20.86
C THR A 371 3.36 -4.81 21.35
N PRO A 372 3.48 -6.13 21.57
CA PRO A 372 4.74 -6.72 21.95
C PRO A 372 5.77 -6.36 20.88
N THR A 373 6.93 -5.86 21.29
CA THR A 373 8.13 -6.02 20.45
C THR A 373 8.19 -7.53 20.18
N PRO A 374 8.17 -8.00 18.91
CA PRO A 374 8.31 -9.42 18.67
C PRO A 374 9.61 -9.84 19.31
N LEU A 375 9.53 -10.57 20.43
CA LEU A 375 10.67 -11.36 20.85
C LEU A 375 10.99 -12.25 19.64
N PRO A 376 12.26 -12.40 19.25
CA PRO A 376 12.65 -13.62 18.57
C PRO A 376 12.03 -14.73 19.41
N LEU A 377 11.21 -15.59 18.81
CA LEU A 377 10.74 -16.77 19.53
C LEU A 377 11.97 -17.37 20.21
N LEU A 378 11.85 -17.83 21.46
CA LEU A 378 12.92 -18.58 22.14
C LEU A 378 13.55 -19.63 21.20
N GLU A 379 12.79 -20.11 20.20
CA GLU A 379 13.23 -20.94 19.08
C GLU A 379 14.37 -20.38 18.21
N GLU A 380 14.41 -19.09 17.87
CA GLU A 380 15.42 -18.53 16.95
C GLU A 380 16.78 -18.27 17.61
N LEU A 381 16.80 -18.03 18.92
CA LEU A 381 18.05 -17.77 19.67
C LEU A 381 18.65 -19.03 20.30
N TYR A 382 17.88 -20.11 20.42
CA TYR A 382 18.30 -21.36 21.06
C TYR A 382 17.91 -22.60 20.24
N ALA A 383 18.06 -22.55 18.93
CA ALA A 383 18.18 -23.76 18.11
C ALA A 383 19.49 -24.51 18.44
N GLU A 384 19.72 -24.83 19.71
CA GLU A 384 20.38 -26.07 20.03
C GLU A 384 19.42 -27.15 19.54
N ASN A 385 19.80 -27.80 18.44
CA ASN A 385 19.16 -29.03 17.98
C ASN A 385 19.32 -30.10 19.06
N THR A 386 18.63 -29.98 20.20
CA THR A 386 18.37 -31.09 21.09
C THR A 386 17.22 -31.86 20.45
N ASP A 387 17.63 -32.73 19.54
CA ASP A 387 16.80 -33.80 18.99
C ASP A 387 15.99 -34.42 20.16
N PRO A 388 14.65 -34.47 20.10
CA PRO A 388 13.79 -34.92 21.21
C PRO A 388 13.94 -36.42 21.57
N THR A 389 15.05 -37.04 21.16
CA THR A 389 15.27 -38.49 21.12
C THR A 389 15.70 -39.09 22.46
N GLN A 390 15.87 -38.33 23.55
CA GLN A 390 16.37 -38.88 24.83
C GLN A 390 15.73 -38.27 26.10
N PHE A 391 14.40 -38.36 26.27
CA PHE A 391 13.83 -38.20 27.62
C PHE A 391 14.33 -39.33 28.53
N THR A 392 14.96 -39.00 29.66
CA THR A 392 15.46 -40.02 30.59
C THR A 392 14.41 -40.41 31.63
N SER A 393 14.15 -41.71 31.77
CA SER A 393 13.17 -42.28 32.70
C SER A 393 13.78 -43.45 33.48
N ASP A 394 13.33 -43.68 34.71
CA ASP A 394 13.76 -44.77 35.59
C ASP A 394 13.46 -46.18 35.04
N GLN A 395 12.62 -46.27 34.00
CA GLN A 395 12.35 -47.52 33.28
C GLN A 395 12.70 -47.38 31.78
N PRO A 396 13.63 -48.20 31.25
CA PRO A 396 14.11 -48.10 29.86
C PRO A 396 13.00 -48.19 28.79
N GLY A 397 11.88 -48.85 29.10
CA GLY A 397 10.71 -48.94 28.21
C GLY A 397 9.79 -47.71 28.21
N ASN A 398 9.94 -46.79 29.17
CA ASN A 398 9.06 -45.65 29.34
C ASN A 398 9.62 -44.39 28.65
N ALA A 399 10.94 -44.29 28.49
CA ALA A 399 11.61 -43.18 27.78
C ALA A 399 11.10 -43.00 26.34
N SER A 400 10.97 -44.10 25.57
CA SER A 400 10.47 -44.07 24.19
C SER A 400 8.98 -43.69 24.11
N LEU A 401 8.18 -44.10 25.10
CA LEU A 401 6.78 -43.72 25.20
C LEU A 401 6.63 -42.21 25.50
N LEU A 402 7.44 -41.67 26.41
CA LEU A 402 7.47 -40.24 26.72
C LEU A 402 7.89 -39.42 25.50
N CYS A 403 8.91 -39.87 24.74
CA CYS A 403 9.30 -39.23 23.48
C CYS A 403 8.16 -39.22 22.44
N ARG A 404 7.42 -40.33 22.32
CA ARG A 404 6.28 -40.42 21.40
C ARG A 404 5.14 -39.50 21.79
N GLU A 405 4.79 -39.44 23.08
CA GLU A 405 3.76 -38.53 23.58
C GLU A 405 4.16 -37.06 23.43
N TYR A 406 5.42 -36.74 23.67
CA TYR A 406 5.97 -35.41 23.42
C TYR A 406 5.85 -35.03 21.94
N GLN A 407 6.22 -35.94 21.03
CA GLN A 407 6.08 -35.72 19.58
C GLN A 407 4.62 -35.50 19.18
N VAL A 408 3.67 -36.27 19.74
CA VAL A 408 2.24 -36.03 19.52
C VAL A 408 1.85 -34.61 19.93
N GLY A 409 2.35 -34.11 21.06
CA GLY A 409 2.13 -32.72 21.48
C GLY A 409 2.69 -31.70 20.48
N LEU A 410 3.90 -31.91 19.95
CA LEU A 410 4.50 -31.05 18.92
C LEU A 410 3.69 -31.05 17.62
N ASP A 411 3.25 -32.22 17.16
CA ASP A 411 2.40 -32.33 15.96
C ASP A 411 1.09 -31.55 16.13
N LYS A 412 0.53 -31.52 17.37
CA LYS A 412 -0.66 -30.71 17.70
C LYS A 412 -0.37 -29.21 17.68
N ILE A 413 0.80 -28.76 18.12
CA ILE A 413 1.22 -27.36 17.97
C ILE A 413 1.30 -26.99 16.49
N GLN A 414 1.91 -27.84 15.66
CA GLN A 414 2.12 -27.54 14.23
C GLN A 414 0.80 -27.33 13.46
N ILE A 415 -0.27 -28.02 13.85
CA ILE A 415 -1.62 -27.84 13.28
C ILE A 415 -2.44 -26.75 14.00
N GLY A 416 -1.83 -26.00 14.93
CA GLY A 416 -2.46 -24.90 15.68
C GLY A 416 -3.39 -25.33 16.82
N ASN A 417 -3.38 -26.61 17.21
CA ASN A 417 -4.26 -27.13 18.25
C ASN A 417 -3.58 -27.10 19.63
N TYR A 418 -3.45 -25.88 20.18
CA TYR A 418 -2.74 -25.64 21.44
C TYR A 418 -3.41 -26.25 22.67
N SER A 419 -4.73 -26.41 22.69
CA SER A 419 -5.45 -26.98 23.84
C SER A 419 -5.17 -28.48 24.01
N VAL A 420 -5.15 -29.24 22.90
CA VAL A 420 -4.81 -30.66 22.92
C VAL A 420 -3.32 -30.87 23.15
N ALA A 421 -2.47 -30.01 22.58
CA ALA A 421 -1.04 -30.03 22.88
C ALA A 421 -0.78 -29.81 24.38
N LEU A 422 -1.42 -28.79 24.97
CA LEU A 422 -1.30 -28.48 26.40
C LEU A 422 -1.71 -29.67 27.28
N SER A 423 -2.87 -30.29 27.02
CA SER A 423 -3.31 -31.45 27.82
C SER A 423 -2.37 -32.65 27.69
N THR A 424 -1.78 -32.85 26.51
CA THR A 424 -0.76 -33.88 26.27
C THR A 424 0.50 -33.60 27.10
N PHE A 425 1.02 -32.37 27.06
CA PHE A 425 2.21 -31.99 27.81
C PHE A 425 2.01 -31.96 29.32
N GLU A 426 0.83 -31.55 29.81
CA GLU A 426 0.52 -31.60 31.24
C GLU A 426 0.40 -33.04 31.75
N THR A 427 -0.12 -33.96 30.93
CA THR A 427 -0.10 -35.39 31.24
C THR A 427 1.35 -35.90 31.32
N LEU A 428 2.22 -35.47 30.40
CA LEU A 428 3.65 -35.80 30.41
C LEU A 428 4.35 -35.24 31.67
N ARG A 429 3.99 -34.02 32.06
CA ARG A 429 4.51 -33.35 33.26
C ARG A 429 4.18 -34.14 34.53
N GLN A 430 2.95 -34.65 34.64
CA GLN A 430 2.51 -35.48 35.77
C GLN A 430 3.25 -36.82 35.87
N LYS A 431 3.72 -37.37 34.75
CA LYS A 431 4.52 -38.61 34.73
C LYS A 431 5.93 -38.42 35.28
N GLY A 432 6.40 -37.18 35.42
CA GLY A 432 7.64 -36.81 36.10
C GLY A 432 8.90 -37.08 35.27
N LEU A 433 9.50 -36.03 34.70
CA LEU A 433 10.81 -36.10 34.03
C LEU A 433 11.95 -36.02 35.07
N ARG A 434 13.06 -36.75 34.87
CA ARG A 434 14.14 -36.83 35.87
C ARG A 434 15.13 -35.68 35.77
N LEU A 435 15.58 -35.35 34.55
CA LEU A 435 16.60 -34.32 34.35
C LEU A 435 15.98 -32.91 34.33
N PRO A 436 16.64 -31.90 34.92
CA PRO A 436 16.21 -30.51 34.82
C PRO A 436 16.11 -30.02 33.36
N ALA A 437 17.01 -30.45 32.48
CA ALA A 437 16.99 -30.12 31.06
C ALA A 437 15.70 -30.60 30.36
N ASP A 438 15.34 -31.87 30.57
CA ASP A 438 14.10 -32.49 30.06
C ASP A 438 12.86 -31.74 30.56
N ARG A 439 12.85 -31.35 31.85
CA ARG A 439 11.75 -30.55 32.44
C ARG A 439 11.65 -29.19 31.80
N ILE A 440 12.77 -28.50 31.63
CA ILE A 440 12.82 -27.17 31.00
C ILE A 440 12.28 -27.26 29.57
N GLN A 441 12.70 -28.25 28.79
CA GLN A 441 12.23 -28.45 27.42
C GLN A 441 10.71 -28.68 27.35
N LEU A 442 10.15 -29.49 28.26
CA LEU A 442 8.71 -29.69 28.37
C LEU A 442 7.98 -28.40 28.76
N LEU A 443 8.48 -27.68 29.77
CA LEU A 443 7.88 -26.43 30.25
C LEU A 443 7.88 -25.35 29.15
N GLU A 444 8.89 -25.32 28.27
CA GLU A 444 8.92 -24.41 27.13
C GLU A 444 7.76 -24.66 26.15
N GLN A 445 7.44 -25.94 25.89
CA GLN A 445 6.28 -26.27 25.06
C GLN A 445 4.96 -25.97 25.75
N ILE A 446 4.87 -26.17 27.07
CA ILE A 446 3.71 -25.76 27.87
C ILE A 446 3.51 -24.24 27.80
N ALA A 447 4.59 -23.46 27.99
CA ALA A 447 4.55 -22.01 27.88
C ALA A 447 4.12 -21.56 26.47
N ARG A 448 4.60 -22.25 25.42
CA ARG A 448 4.18 -22.01 24.02
C ARG A 448 2.69 -22.29 23.82
N CYS A 449 2.16 -23.37 24.37
CA CYS A 449 0.74 -23.67 24.32
C CYS A 449 -0.09 -22.59 25.03
N TYR A 450 0.32 -22.16 26.22
CA TYR A 450 -0.35 -21.06 26.93
C TYR A 450 -0.37 -19.76 26.14
N ARG A 451 0.72 -19.41 25.43
CA ARG A 451 0.73 -18.27 24.49
C ARG A 451 -0.26 -18.45 23.35
N GLY A 452 -0.27 -19.63 22.72
CA GLY A 452 -1.21 -19.94 21.64
C GLY A 452 -2.68 -19.88 22.07
N LEU A 453 -2.96 -20.09 23.36
CA LEU A 453 -4.28 -19.97 23.97
C LEU A 453 -4.59 -18.58 24.54
N ASN A 454 -3.65 -17.63 24.49
CA ASN A 454 -3.71 -16.32 25.15
C ASN A 454 -3.87 -16.36 26.68
N ASP A 455 -3.48 -17.47 27.34
CA ASP A 455 -3.44 -17.56 28.81
C ASP A 455 -2.05 -17.11 29.31
N TYR A 456 -1.86 -15.80 29.34
CA TYR A 456 -0.58 -15.20 29.72
C TYR A 456 -0.26 -15.33 31.22
N SER A 457 -1.28 -15.48 32.07
CA SER A 457 -1.10 -15.79 33.49
C SER A 457 -0.38 -17.13 33.70
N SER A 458 -0.89 -18.19 33.09
CA SER A 458 -0.30 -19.53 33.19
C SER A 458 1.04 -19.63 32.44
N CYS A 459 1.19 -18.86 31.34
CA CYS A 459 2.47 -18.71 30.66
C CYS A 459 3.55 -18.14 31.59
N LEU A 460 3.24 -17.04 32.30
CA LEU A 460 4.18 -16.42 33.25
C LEU A 460 4.55 -17.33 34.42
N ALA A 461 3.60 -18.09 34.95
CA ALA A 461 3.88 -19.07 35.99
C ALA A 461 4.86 -20.14 35.49
N THR A 462 4.64 -20.65 34.27
CA THR A 462 5.53 -21.63 33.62
C THR A 462 6.92 -21.05 33.34
N LEU A 463 7.03 -19.81 32.88
CA LEU A 463 8.32 -19.15 32.64
C LEU A 463 9.10 -18.91 33.94
N SER A 464 8.41 -18.57 35.03
CA SER A 464 9.02 -18.44 36.36
C SER A 464 9.61 -19.76 36.86
N GLU A 465 8.94 -20.89 36.57
CA GLU A 465 9.46 -22.21 36.88
C GLU A 465 10.72 -22.54 36.07
N ILE A 466 10.73 -22.22 34.77
CA ILE A 466 11.92 -22.38 33.92
C ILE A 466 13.07 -21.52 34.46
N PHE A 467 12.80 -20.28 34.86
CA PHE A 467 13.80 -19.36 35.43
C PHE A 467 14.46 -19.93 36.68
N ASN A 468 13.67 -20.56 37.56
CA ASN A 468 14.18 -21.19 38.79
C ASN A 468 14.97 -22.48 38.52
N LEU A 469 14.62 -23.22 37.46
CA LEU A 469 15.28 -24.49 37.11
C LEU A 469 16.56 -24.30 36.29
N THR A 470 16.66 -23.24 35.49
CA THR A 470 17.83 -23.02 34.65
C THR A 470 19.00 -22.44 35.44
N GLU A 471 20.22 -22.85 35.12
CA GLU A 471 21.46 -22.23 35.62
C GLU A 471 22.12 -21.32 34.57
N ASN A 472 21.64 -21.36 33.32
CA ASN A 472 22.25 -20.62 32.22
C ASN A 472 21.97 -19.11 32.38
N PRO A 473 22.99 -18.25 32.54
CA PRO A 473 22.81 -16.83 32.79
C PRO A 473 22.18 -16.09 31.61
N VAL A 474 22.48 -16.48 30.37
CA VAL A 474 21.89 -15.89 29.15
C VAL A 474 20.40 -16.24 29.05
N LYS A 475 20.04 -17.47 29.45
CA LYS A 475 18.64 -17.90 29.51
C LYS A 475 17.87 -17.15 30.59
N LYS A 476 18.48 -16.94 31.77
CA LYS A 476 17.90 -16.14 32.85
C LYS A 476 17.68 -14.67 32.46
N ASP A 477 18.66 -14.06 31.79
CA ASP A 477 18.55 -12.72 31.22
C ASP A 477 17.29 -12.61 30.33
N ASN A 478 17.18 -13.48 29.32
CA ASN A 478 16.04 -13.46 28.40
C ASN A 478 14.70 -13.76 29.07
N LEU A 479 14.66 -14.67 30.03
CA LEU A 479 13.42 -15.03 30.74
C LEU A 479 12.88 -13.88 31.59
N LEU A 480 13.73 -13.17 32.34
CA LEU A 480 13.28 -12.01 33.12
C LEU A 480 12.73 -10.91 32.22
N TRP A 481 13.41 -10.64 31.10
CA TRP A 481 12.94 -9.66 30.12
C TRP A 481 11.58 -10.06 29.53
N GLU A 482 11.44 -11.33 29.14
CA GLU A 482 10.18 -11.85 28.59
C GLU A 482 9.04 -11.80 29.60
N MET A 483 9.29 -12.17 30.86
CA MET A 483 8.30 -12.13 31.93
C MET A 483 7.83 -10.70 32.22
N ALA A 484 8.77 -9.75 32.35
CA ALA A 484 8.44 -8.34 32.55
C ALA A 484 7.61 -7.79 31.38
N SER A 485 7.98 -8.16 30.16
CA SER A 485 7.25 -7.79 28.94
C SER A 485 5.83 -8.35 28.97
N LEU A 486 5.65 -9.67 29.10
CA LEU A 486 4.33 -10.30 29.12
C LEU A 486 3.41 -9.71 30.19
N ARG A 487 3.96 -9.41 31.38
CA ARG A 487 3.20 -8.79 32.46
C ARG A 487 2.78 -7.36 32.13
N ALA A 488 3.66 -6.57 31.53
CA ALA A 488 3.34 -5.21 31.09
C ALA A 488 2.24 -5.21 30.03
N PHE A 489 2.38 -6.05 29.00
CA PHE A 489 1.50 -6.06 27.83
C PHE A 489 0.13 -6.69 28.09
N TYR A 490 0.09 -7.86 28.72
CA TYR A 490 -1.13 -8.67 28.77
C TYR A 490 -1.84 -8.63 30.12
N LEU A 491 -1.11 -8.37 31.21
CA LEU A 491 -1.70 -8.33 32.55
C LEU A 491 -1.88 -6.90 33.07
N SER A 492 -1.21 -5.90 32.47
CA SER A 492 -1.24 -4.50 32.93
C SER A 492 -0.86 -4.34 34.42
N ASP A 493 -0.13 -5.30 34.99
CA ASP A 493 0.35 -5.26 36.38
C ASP A 493 1.67 -4.47 36.44
N TYR A 494 1.55 -3.16 36.25
CA TYR A 494 2.71 -2.26 36.15
C TYR A 494 3.54 -2.20 37.43
N ALA A 495 2.94 -2.45 38.60
CA ALA A 495 3.67 -2.44 39.87
C ALA A 495 4.63 -3.63 39.95
N ALA A 496 4.16 -4.81 39.56
CA ALA A 496 5.01 -5.98 39.51
C ALA A 496 6.02 -5.91 38.35
N VAL A 497 5.70 -5.23 37.24
CA VAL A 497 6.68 -4.95 36.16
C VAL A 497 7.79 -4.02 36.63
N GLU A 498 7.47 -2.96 37.37
CA GLU A 498 8.49 -2.07 37.94
C GLU A 498 9.49 -2.88 38.78
N LYS A 499 8.98 -3.81 39.61
CA LYS A 499 9.84 -4.71 40.38
C LYS A 499 10.70 -5.58 39.47
N ASP A 500 10.11 -6.29 38.50
CA ASP A 500 10.85 -7.17 37.59
C ASP A 500 11.95 -6.43 36.82
N LEU A 501 11.70 -5.20 36.37
CA LEU A 501 12.69 -4.40 35.65
C LEU A 501 13.83 -3.93 36.56
N ASN A 502 13.54 -3.58 37.81
CA ASN A 502 14.59 -3.27 38.79
C ASN A 502 15.45 -4.50 39.09
N ASP A 503 14.81 -5.67 39.26
CA ASP A 503 15.49 -6.94 39.47
C ASP A 503 16.38 -7.26 38.25
N TYR A 504 15.87 -7.07 37.03
CA TYR A 504 16.64 -7.25 35.79
C TYR A 504 17.87 -6.34 35.74
N ILE A 505 17.71 -5.03 35.96
CA ILE A 505 18.81 -4.05 35.91
C ILE A 505 19.89 -4.37 36.95
N SER A 506 19.49 -4.87 38.12
CA SER A 506 20.39 -5.27 39.21
C SER A 506 21.14 -6.57 38.89
N LEU A 507 20.45 -7.59 38.39
CA LEU A 507 21.01 -8.92 38.13
C LEU A 507 21.82 -8.97 36.83
N PHE A 508 21.43 -8.20 35.82
CA PHE A 508 22.01 -8.21 34.47
C PHE A 508 22.43 -6.79 34.02
N PRO A 509 23.37 -6.13 34.71
CA PRO A 509 23.77 -4.75 34.39
C PRO A 509 24.49 -4.60 33.03
N GLN A 510 24.94 -5.72 32.45
CA GLN A 510 25.48 -5.83 31.08
C GLN A 510 24.63 -6.78 30.21
N GLY A 511 23.38 -7.04 30.62
CA GLY A 511 22.46 -7.93 29.92
C GLY A 511 22.06 -7.40 28.54
N LEU A 512 21.58 -8.30 27.69
CA LEU A 512 21.22 -8.00 26.30
C LEU A 512 20.17 -6.88 26.20
N TRP A 513 19.24 -6.84 27.16
CA TRP A 513 18.09 -5.93 27.16
C TRP A 513 18.28 -4.72 28.07
N ILE A 514 19.49 -4.45 28.57
CA ILE A 514 19.71 -3.43 29.61
C ILE A 514 19.28 -2.01 29.20
N GLN A 515 19.54 -1.61 27.95
CA GLN A 515 19.15 -0.28 27.46
C GLN A 515 17.63 -0.16 27.35
N GLU A 516 16.98 -1.21 26.84
CA GLU A 516 15.53 -1.25 26.71
C GLU A 516 14.87 -1.32 28.09
N ALA A 517 15.38 -2.13 29.02
CA ALA A 517 14.87 -2.25 30.38
C ALA A 517 14.90 -0.92 31.15
N ARG A 518 15.99 -0.16 31.04
CA ARG A 518 16.10 1.19 31.64
C ARG A 518 15.07 2.15 31.07
N LEU A 519 14.91 2.16 29.74
CA LEU A 519 13.90 2.98 29.08
C LEU A 519 12.48 2.59 29.49
N ARG A 520 12.17 1.28 29.50
CA ARG A 520 10.85 0.77 29.94
C ARG A 520 10.56 1.08 31.38
N LEU A 521 11.55 1.04 32.27
CA LEU A 521 11.34 1.38 33.68
C LEU A 521 10.82 2.82 33.83
N ALA A 522 11.36 3.77 33.05
CA ALA A 522 10.89 5.15 33.05
C ALA A 522 9.43 5.26 32.57
N GLU A 523 9.07 4.54 31.50
CA GLU A 523 7.71 4.50 30.96
C GLU A 523 6.71 3.86 31.94
N ILE A 524 7.10 2.78 32.61
CA ILE A 524 6.28 2.08 33.61
C ILE A 524 6.04 2.96 34.83
N ARG A 525 7.06 3.68 35.31
CA ARG A 525 6.91 4.65 36.41
C ARG A 525 5.96 5.77 36.05
N TYR A 526 5.99 6.24 34.80
CA TYR A 526 5.02 7.21 34.32
C TYR A 526 3.59 6.66 34.38
N LEU A 527 3.37 5.41 33.90
CA LEU A 527 2.07 4.74 33.97
C LEU A 527 1.57 4.52 35.40
N LEU A 528 2.48 4.29 36.34
CA LEU A 528 2.21 4.19 37.77
C LEU A 528 1.90 5.54 38.44
N ARG A 529 1.83 6.64 37.67
CA ARG A 529 1.61 8.01 38.17
C ARG A 529 2.70 8.46 39.15
N LYS A 530 3.94 8.04 38.89
CA LYS A 530 5.16 8.42 39.62
C LYS A 530 6.04 9.33 38.73
N PRO A 531 5.64 10.60 38.49
CA PRO A 531 6.28 11.44 37.49
C PRO A 531 7.71 11.84 37.87
N MET A 532 8.03 11.98 39.16
CA MET A 532 9.38 12.30 39.60
C MET A 532 10.33 11.12 39.33
N GLU A 533 9.94 9.93 39.77
CA GLU A 533 10.74 8.71 39.61
C GLU A 533 10.87 8.29 38.14
N ALA A 534 9.89 8.64 37.31
CA ALA A 534 9.95 8.48 35.85
C ALA A 534 10.96 9.44 35.22
N ALA A 535 10.99 10.71 35.65
CA ALA A 535 11.96 11.68 35.16
C ALA A 535 13.39 11.25 35.51
N GLU A 536 13.63 10.85 36.77
CA GLU A 536 14.92 10.32 37.22
C GLU A 536 15.36 9.09 36.41
N ALA A 537 14.43 8.20 36.06
CA ALA A 537 14.73 7.03 35.25
C ALA A 537 15.11 7.40 33.80
N TYR A 538 14.43 8.37 33.19
CA TYR A 538 14.82 8.88 31.86
C TYR A 538 16.18 9.58 31.90
N GLU A 539 16.45 10.39 32.92
CA GLU A 539 17.74 11.06 33.10
C GLU A 539 18.88 10.05 33.25
N SER A 540 18.68 9.02 34.08
CA SER A 540 19.63 7.92 34.26
C SER A 540 19.89 7.17 32.95
N TYR A 541 18.85 6.89 32.16
CA TYR A 541 18.98 6.29 30.84
C TYR A 541 19.81 7.19 29.90
N LEU A 542 19.50 8.48 29.82
CA LEU A 542 20.17 9.44 28.95
C LEU A 542 21.61 9.77 29.38
N ALA A 543 21.94 9.62 30.66
CA ALA A 543 23.30 9.76 31.18
C ALA A 543 24.24 8.68 30.62
N GLY A 544 23.72 7.52 30.22
CA GLY A 544 24.46 6.48 29.51
C GLY A 544 24.80 6.81 28.05
N ALA A 545 24.43 8.00 27.56
CA ALA A 545 24.58 8.45 26.19
C ALA A 545 24.10 7.42 25.12
N PRO A 546 22.86 6.90 25.24
CA PRO A 546 22.31 6.02 24.22
C PRO A 546 22.16 6.78 22.89
N GLU A 547 22.37 6.08 21.77
CA GLU A 547 22.23 6.64 20.43
C GLU A 547 20.91 6.23 19.75
N GLY A 548 20.58 6.88 18.64
CA GLY A 548 19.44 6.51 17.80
C GLY A 548 18.08 6.98 18.30
N THR A 549 17.02 6.38 17.76
CA THR A 549 15.62 6.83 17.93
C THR A 549 15.09 6.66 19.36
N ALA A 550 15.62 5.70 20.11
CA ALA A 550 15.25 5.48 21.52
C ALA A 550 15.70 6.65 22.41
N SER A 551 16.88 7.20 22.13
CA SER A 551 17.42 8.36 22.83
C SER A 551 16.65 9.65 22.49
N GLU A 552 16.32 9.87 21.20
CA GLU A 552 15.41 10.96 20.80
C GLU A 552 14.07 10.90 21.57
N LYS A 553 13.45 9.71 21.59
CA LYS A 553 12.18 9.47 22.29
C LYS A 553 12.30 9.75 23.79
N ALA A 554 13.37 9.28 24.44
CA ALA A 554 13.60 9.49 25.85
C ALA A 554 13.77 10.98 26.19
N MET A 555 14.54 11.73 25.38
CA MET A 555 14.70 13.18 25.56
C MET A 555 13.37 13.92 25.44
N TYR A 556 12.58 13.62 24.40
CA TYR A 556 11.26 14.21 24.22
C TYR A 556 10.31 13.86 25.36
N ASN A 557 10.24 12.58 25.75
CA ASN A 557 9.37 12.10 26.82
C ASN A 557 9.71 12.76 28.17
N LEU A 558 11.00 12.87 28.48
CA LEU A 558 11.48 13.56 29.68
C LEU A 558 11.11 15.04 29.65
N ALA A 559 11.37 15.74 28.55
CA ALA A 559 11.01 17.15 28.41
C ALA A 559 9.49 17.38 28.56
N PHE A 560 8.69 16.49 27.96
CA PHE A 560 7.23 16.52 28.07
C PHE A 560 6.77 16.30 29.51
N LEU A 561 7.31 15.30 30.20
CA LEU A 561 7.03 15.00 31.59
C LEU A 561 7.38 16.17 32.52
N LEU A 562 8.57 16.74 32.35
CA LEU A 562 9.05 17.89 33.11
C LEU A 562 8.12 19.09 32.94
N SER A 563 7.72 19.40 31.70
CA SER A 563 6.88 20.55 31.40
C SER A 563 5.43 20.40 31.85
N HIS A 564 4.84 19.22 31.70
CA HIS A 564 3.40 19.02 31.90
C HIS A 564 3.03 18.53 33.30
N ASP A 565 3.75 17.53 33.80
CA ASP A 565 3.40 16.88 35.08
C ASP A 565 4.18 17.48 36.26
N LEU A 566 5.44 17.88 36.03
CA LEU A 566 6.31 18.44 37.08
C LEU A 566 6.37 19.98 37.06
N ASN A 567 5.76 20.63 36.06
CA ASN A 567 5.79 22.09 35.86
C ASN A 567 7.20 22.71 35.86
N ASN A 568 8.23 21.92 35.55
CA ASN A 568 9.62 22.34 35.47
C ASN A 568 9.97 22.75 34.03
N CYS A 569 9.49 23.91 33.63
CA CYS A 569 9.68 24.44 32.27
C CYS A 569 11.15 24.77 31.96
N GLU A 570 11.96 25.15 32.96
CA GLU A 570 13.38 25.46 32.74
C GLU A 570 14.13 24.22 32.25
N GLU A 571 13.95 23.09 32.94
CA GLU A 571 14.59 21.83 32.57
C GLU A 571 14.04 21.28 31.24
N ALA A 572 12.72 21.36 31.05
CA ALA A 572 12.08 20.94 29.81
C ALA A 572 12.65 21.66 28.59
N ILE A 573 12.90 22.98 28.67
CA ILE A 573 13.52 23.75 27.58
C ILE A 573 14.91 23.23 27.24
N ARG A 574 15.71 22.81 28.24
CA ARG A 574 17.05 22.23 28.01
C ARG A 574 16.94 20.92 27.24
N TRP A 575 16.05 20.01 27.67
CA TRP A 575 15.87 18.72 27.03
C TRP A 575 15.25 18.81 25.63
N TYR A 576 14.24 19.67 25.42
CA TYR A 576 13.74 19.96 24.07
C TYR A 576 14.84 20.54 23.19
N GLY A 577 15.63 21.49 23.69
CA GLY A 577 16.74 22.07 22.94
C GLY A 577 17.79 21.04 22.53
N ARG A 578 18.15 20.12 23.45
CA ARG A 578 19.06 19.02 23.15
C ARG A 578 18.49 18.05 22.13
N GLN A 579 17.23 17.63 22.28
CA GLN A 579 16.57 16.76 21.29
C GLN A 579 16.55 17.39 19.90
N MET A 580 16.26 18.69 19.79
CA MET A 580 16.26 19.41 18.52
C MET A 580 17.65 19.49 17.88
N ALA A 581 18.70 19.65 18.69
CA ALA A 581 20.08 19.74 18.23
C ALA A 581 20.64 18.37 17.80
N ASP A 582 20.41 17.34 18.61
CA ASP A 582 20.90 15.99 18.38
C ASP A 582 20.09 15.28 17.25
N TYR A 583 18.82 15.67 17.05
CA TYR A 583 17.90 15.06 16.08
C TYR A 583 17.13 16.09 15.22
N PRO A 584 17.82 16.84 14.32
CA PRO A 584 17.22 17.92 13.51
C PRO A 584 16.26 17.46 12.40
N GLY A 585 16.06 16.15 12.23
CA GLY A 585 15.02 15.54 11.39
C GLY A 585 14.20 14.49 12.12
N GLY A 586 14.26 14.52 13.46
CA GLY A 586 13.66 13.52 14.34
C GLY A 586 12.14 13.52 14.33
N LEU A 587 11.55 12.40 14.75
CA LEU A 587 10.11 12.20 14.78
C LEU A 587 9.39 13.23 15.67
N PHE A 588 10.04 13.67 16.75
CA PHE A 588 9.44 14.54 17.77
C PHE A 588 9.77 16.02 17.57
N LEU A 589 10.52 16.38 16.52
CA LEU A 589 11.03 17.74 16.30
C LEU A 589 9.92 18.80 16.25
N GLU A 590 8.85 18.54 15.49
CA GLU A 590 7.71 19.45 15.38
C GLU A 590 7.06 19.71 16.75
N ASP A 591 6.88 18.66 17.55
CA ASP A 591 6.26 18.75 18.87
C ASP A 591 7.22 19.46 19.86
N ALA A 592 8.51 19.15 19.81
CA ALA A 592 9.54 19.75 20.67
C ALA A 592 9.65 21.27 20.47
N ILE A 593 9.61 21.76 19.23
CA ILE A 593 9.65 23.21 18.93
C ILE A 593 8.45 23.90 19.58
N PHE A 594 7.23 23.36 19.39
CA PHE A 594 6.02 23.96 19.94
C PHE A 594 6.02 23.94 21.48
N TRP A 595 6.31 22.79 22.10
CA TRP A 595 6.27 22.67 23.55
C TRP A 595 7.39 23.43 24.26
N ARG A 596 8.55 23.60 23.61
CA ARG A 596 9.61 24.49 24.09
C ARG A 596 9.17 25.95 24.07
N ALA A 597 8.45 26.39 23.03
CA ALA A 597 7.87 27.73 22.97
C ALA A 597 6.81 27.96 24.05
N ASP A 598 5.93 26.97 24.32
CA ASP A 598 4.94 27.02 25.41
C ASP A 598 5.62 27.12 26.79
N CYS A 599 6.69 26.37 27.02
CA CYS A 599 7.49 26.50 28.25
C CYS A 599 8.10 27.91 28.41
N LEU A 600 8.60 28.51 27.32
CA LEU A 600 9.14 29.87 27.34
C LEU A 600 8.05 30.90 27.66
N GLU A 601 6.85 30.74 27.13
CA GLU A 601 5.70 31.59 27.45
C GLU A 601 5.31 31.47 28.92
N ARG A 602 5.22 30.24 29.45
CA ARG A 602 4.88 29.97 30.87
C ARG A 602 5.91 30.53 31.85
N LEU A 603 7.16 30.71 31.44
CA LEU A 603 8.22 31.38 32.20
C LEU A 603 8.27 32.90 31.99
N ASP A 604 7.27 33.49 31.32
CA ASP A 604 7.19 34.92 30.96
C ASP A 604 8.35 35.42 30.07
N ARG A 605 9.07 34.50 29.40
CA ARG A 605 10.14 34.82 28.43
C ARG A 605 9.57 35.14 27.05
N ARG A 606 8.68 36.13 27.00
CA ARG A 606 7.83 36.43 25.84
C ARG A 606 8.58 36.67 24.53
N ALA A 607 9.72 37.34 24.57
CA ALA A 607 10.54 37.60 23.38
C ALA A 607 11.09 36.30 22.78
N ASP A 608 11.50 35.35 23.63
CA ASP A 608 12.01 34.06 23.21
C ASP A 608 10.87 33.17 22.70
N ALA A 609 9.73 33.15 23.42
CA ALA A 609 8.53 32.42 23.02
C ALA A 609 8.02 32.89 21.65
N THR A 610 7.95 34.22 21.44
CA THR A 610 7.52 34.81 20.16
C THR A 610 8.40 34.34 19.01
N ARG A 611 9.72 34.34 19.21
CA ARG A 611 10.70 33.93 18.20
C ARG A 611 10.58 32.43 17.87
N GLU A 612 10.42 31.57 18.87
CA GLU A 612 10.23 30.14 18.65
C GLU A 612 8.88 29.81 17.98
N TYR A 613 7.79 30.49 18.36
CA TYR A 613 6.50 30.33 17.68
C TYR A 613 6.53 30.81 16.22
N GLN A 614 7.23 31.90 15.92
CA GLN A 614 7.45 32.34 14.54
C GLN A 614 8.28 31.33 13.75
N HIS A 615 9.34 30.79 14.36
CA HIS A 615 10.13 29.71 13.78
C HIS A 615 9.26 28.48 13.47
N TYR A 616 8.41 28.05 14.41
CA TYR A 616 7.45 26.97 14.19
C TYR A 616 6.56 27.21 12.96
N LEU A 617 5.95 28.39 12.82
CA LEU A 617 5.08 28.70 11.68
C LEU A 617 5.83 28.73 10.35
N SER A 618 7.12 29.09 10.36
CA SER A 618 7.98 29.06 9.17
C SER A 618 8.39 27.64 8.77
N ALA A 619 8.75 26.80 9.74
CA ALA A 619 9.21 25.43 9.52
C ALA A 619 8.03 24.49 9.21
N TYR A 620 6.87 24.73 9.82
CA TYR A 620 5.67 23.88 9.70
C TYR A 620 4.42 24.72 9.35
N PRO A 621 4.34 25.26 8.12
CA PRO A 621 3.23 26.14 7.72
C PRO A 621 1.86 25.44 7.69
N ASN A 622 1.85 24.11 7.64
CA ASN A 622 0.66 23.25 7.77
C ASN A 622 0.78 22.28 8.96
N GLY A 623 1.62 22.61 9.95
CA GLY A 623 1.89 21.77 11.11
C GLY A 623 0.71 21.66 12.07
N ARG A 624 0.73 20.62 12.92
CA ARG A 624 -0.34 20.27 13.87
C ARG A 624 -0.66 21.41 14.83
N TRP A 625 0.36 22.12 15.30
CA TRP A 625 0.24 23.21 16.25
C TRP A 625 0.05 24.58 15.61
N LYS A 626 -0.18 24.68 14.30
CA LYS A 626 -0.31 25.97 13.60
C LYS A 626 -1.36 26.88 14.24
N ASN A 627 -2.58 26.37 14.43
CA ASN A 627 -3.69 27.16 14.96
C ASN A 627 -3.41 27.59 16.41
N ALA A 628 -2.93 26.66 17.25
CA ALA A 628 -2.54 26.95 18.62
C ALA A 628 -1.42 28.01 18.67
N THR A 629 -0.43 27.90 17.78
CA THR A 629 0.70 28.85 17.70
C THR A 629 0.23 30.26 17.34
N MET A 630 -0.70 30.39 16.37
CA MET A 630 -1.27 31.69 16.00
C MET A 630 -2.03 32.33 17.17
N GLU A 631 -2.86 31.55 17.86
CA GLU A 631 -3.60 32.01 19.04
C GLU A 631 -2.66 32.49 20.17
N ARG A 632 -1.59 31.74 20.46
CA ARG A 632 -0.58 32.13 21.47
C ARG A 632 0.12 33.43 21.10
N LEU A 633 0.53 33.60 19.85
CA LEU A 633 1.16 34.83 19.36
C LEU A 633 0.23 36.04 19.46
N GLU A 634 -1.06 35.88 19.14
CA GLU A 634 -2.05 36.95 19.31
C GLU A 634 -2.19 37.35 20.79
N ASN A 635 -2.29 36.38 21.70
CA ASN A 635 -2.41 36.64 23.13
C ASN A 635 -1.19 37.37 23.71
N ILE A 636 0.03 36.97 23.32
CA ILE A 636 1.27 37.67 23.70
C ILE A 636 1.25 39.13 23.19
N GLY A 637 0.74 39.35 21.97
CA GLY A 637 0.61 40.68 21.36
C GLY A 637 -0.46 41.58 21.99
N ILE A 638 -1.57 41.01 22.48
CA ILE A 638 -2.64 41.75 23.15
C ILE A 638 -2.18 42.28 24.52
N SER A 639 -1.36 41.52 25.26
CA SER A 639 -0.81 41.98 26.55
C SER A 639 0.15 43.18 26.45
N ARG A 640 0.53 43.62 25.24
CA ARG A 640 1.33 44.84 25.01
C ARG A 640 0.50 46.14 24.92
N ARG A 641 -0.83 46.04 24.83
CA ARG A 641 -1.76 47.17 24.86
C ARG A 641 -2.39 47.28 26.25
#